data_AF-A0ABD1WG36-F1
#
_entry.id   AF-A0ABD1WG36-F1
#
_cell.length_a   1.000
_cell.length_b   1.000
_cell.length_c   1.000
_cell.angle_alpha   90.00
_cell.angle_beta   90.00
_cell.angle_gamma   90.00
#
_symmetry.space_group_name_H-M   'P 1'
#
loop_
_entity.id
_entity.type
_entity.pdbx_description
1 polymer ?
#
loop_
_entity_poly.entity_id
_entity_poly.type
_entity_poly.pdbx_seq_one_letter_code
_entity_poly.pdbx_strand_id
1 'polypeptide(L)'
;MKRKPMWTRTTMMTWWLKSTTSFLSRFEEFKWQRVERLRNEVREFGEEIIDVEELSSIYSFRIDKFQRSAIQAFLRGSSVVVSAPTSSGKTLIAEAAAVATVARGRRLFYTTPLKALSNQKFRDFRETFGDSNVGLLTGDSAVNKDAQVLIMTTEILRNMLYQSVGVNSSETGLSHVDVIVLDEVHYLSDISRGTVWEEIVIYCPKEVQLICLSATVANPDELAGWIGQIHGKTELITSSKRPVPLTWHFSMKTALFPLLDEKGTSMNRRLSLSYLQIDSSGDNLYKDEGSRRKKSRRHGNDVPARSKNDATTMRRSQVPQVIDTLWHLEARDMLPAVWFIFSRKGCDAAVQYLEDCRLLDECETSEVELALKRFRVQYPDAVRESSAKGLLRGVAAHHAGCLPLWKSFIEELFQRGLVKVVFATETLAAGINMPARTAVISSLCKRTESGRTFLTSNELLQMAGRAGRRGIDERGHVVLIQTPYEGAEESCKILFSGLEPLVSQFTASYGMVLNLLGGAKVTGSPESNDPNVSRSGRTLEEARKLVEQSFGNYVGSNVMLAAKEELAKIQNEIELLTSEISDEAIDKKSQKLLSQSAYKEIADLQEELRAEKRRRTELRRRMELERMFSLKPLLRELGEGHLPFMCLQYSDSGGVQHQIPAVYLGMVDSLNTSKVKNIVHDSDFFALNVEVDIYSSDTESEHGAEPSYHVALGSDNSWYLFTEKWIKTVYKSGFPNVALALGDALPRDIITMLLDKESMQWQKVAESELGGLWSMEGSLETWSWSLNVPVLSSFSEDDEVLQFSQAYHNAVECYKDQRTKVARLKKKIARTEGFREYKKIIDMAKFTEEKIRRLKARSRRLSTRIEQIEPSGWKEFLQISNVIHEIRALDINTHVIFPLGETAAAIRGENELWLAMILRNKILLDLKPAQLAAIFGSLVSEGIKLRPWKNNSYIYEPSTTVMNVINFLDEQRSSLLQLQEKHGVKIPCCLDSQFSGMVEAWASGLTWREIMMDCAMDEGDLARLLRRTIDLLAQVPKLPDIDPQLQSNAVKASSVMDRPPISELVG
;
A
#
# COMPACT_ATOMS: atom_id res chain seq x y z
N MET A 1 -20.58 -1.00 -76.77
CA MET A 1 -21.36 -2.06 -77.46
C MET A 1 -20.70 -3.42 -77.22
N LYS A 2 -21.38 -4.30 -76.47
CA LYS A 2 -21.33 -5.79 -76.46
C LYS A 2 -21.55 -6.32 -75.02
N ARG A 3 -22.74 -6.89 -74.81
CA ARG A 3 -23.16 -7.64 -73.61
C ARG A 3 -22.42 -8.98 -73.52
N LYS A 4 -22.09 -9.43 -72.31
CA LYS A 4 -21.78 -10.84 -71.92
C LYS A 4 -22.21 -11.08 -70.46
N PRO A 5 -22.39 -12.35 -70.02
CA PRO A 5 -23.65 -12.84 -69.47
C PRO A 5 -23.78 -12.75 -67.94
N MET A 6 -25.04 -12.78 -67.49
CA MET A 6 -25.47 -12.69 -66.11
C MET A 6 -25.30 -14.07 -65.42
N TRP A 7 -24.39 -14.16 -64.45
CA TRP A 7 -24.30 -15.29 -63.53
C TRP A 7 -25.23 -15.03 -62.34
N THR A 8 -26.13 -15.97 -62.03
CA THR A 8 -27.02 -15.89 -60.87
C THR A 8 -26.22 -15.93 -59.56
N ARG A 9 -26.59 -15.09 -58.59
CA ARG A 9 -25.94 -14.91 -57.27
C ARG A 9 -25.64 -16.22 -56.54
N THR A 10 -26.45 -17.25 -56.72
CA THR A 10 -26.30 -18.57 -56.07
C THR A 10 -25.09 -19.37 -56.58
N THR A 11 -24.71 -19.21 -57.86
CA THR A 11 -23.59 -19.93 -58.48
C THR A 11 -22.25 -19.28 -58.14
N MET A 12 -22.23 -17.95 -57.97
CA MET A 12 -21.06 -17.22 -57.46
C MET A 12 -20.80 -17.56 -55.99
N MET A 13 -21.84 -17.68 -55.16
CA MET A 13 -21.70 -17.97 -53.73
C MET A 13 -21.19 -19.40 -53.49
N THR A 14 -21.64 -20.37 -54.29
CA THR A 14 -21.16 -21.77 -54.20
C THR A 14 -19.76 -21.98 -54.77
N TRP A 15 -19.36 -21.22 -55.80
CA TRP A 15 -17.97 -21.23 -56.27
C TRP A 15 -17.05 -20.51 -55.28
N TRP A 16 -17.48 -19.37 -54.70
CA TRP A 16 -16.71 -18.68 -53.65
C TRP A 16 -16.55 -19.54 -52.39
N LEU A 17 -17.60 -20.24 -51.95
CA LEU A 17 -17.56 -21.19 -50.82
C LEU A 17 -16.67 -22.41 -51.11
N LYS A 18 -16.65 -22.95 -52.33
CA LYS A 18 -15.77 -24.09 -52.71
C LYS A 18 -14.31 -23.68 -52.96
N SER A 19 -14.07 -22.46 -53.45
CA SER A 19 -12.73 -21.91 -53.66
C SER A 19 -12.09 -21.44 -52.35
N THR A 20 -12.86 -20.88 -51.41
CA THR A 20 -12.35 -20.51 -50.07
C THR A 20 -12.10 -21.74 -49.20
N THR A 21 -12.94 -22.77 -49.25
CA THR A 21 -12.68 -24.03 -48.51
C THR A 21 -11.46 -24.79 -49.06
N SER A 22 -11.20 -24.75 -50.37
CA SER A 22 -10.00 -25.36 -50.96
C SER A 22 -8.71 -24.58 -50.64
N PHE A 23 -8.75 -23.25 -50.57
CA PHE A 23 -7.56 -22.43 -50.28
C PHE A 23 -7.24 -22.34 -48.76
N LEU A 24 -8.24 -22.46 -47.89
CA LEU A 24 -8.06 -22.54 -46.43
C LEU A 24 -7.51 -23.90 -45.95
N SER A 25 -7.76 -24.98 -46.70
CA SER A 25 -7.35 -26.34 -46.30
C SER A 25 -5.84 -26.62 -46.30
N ARG A 26 -5.01 -25.75 -46.88
CA ARG A 26 -3.54 -25.90 -46.87
C ARG A 26 -2.84 -25.22 -45.69
N PHE A 27 -3.57 -24.47 -44.85
CA PHE A 27 -2.97 -23.68 -43.76
C PHE A 27 -3.31 -24.19 -42.35
N GLU A 28 -4.26 -25.11 -42.18
CA GLU A 28 -4.63 -25.67 -40.87
C GLU A 28 -3.89 -26.98 -40.58
N GLU A 29 -2.56 -26.91 -40.55
CA GLU A 29 -1.82 -27.86 -39.72
C GLU A 29 -1.97 -27.37 -38.27
N PHE A 30 -2.71 -28.11 -37.44
CA PHE A 30 -2.96 -27.74 -36.05
C PHE A 30 -1.62 -27.53 -35.32
N LYS A 31 -1.52 -26.54 -34.43
CA LYS A 31 -0.28 -26.26 -33.66
C LYS A 31 0.34 -27.52 -33.07
N TRP A 32 -0.50 -28.41 -32.54
CA TRP A 32 -0.09 -29.72 -32.01
C TRP A 32 0.67 -30.57 -33.03
N GLN A 33 0.22 -30.65 -34.29
CA GLN A 33 0.89 -31.44 -35.33
C GLN A 33 2.31 -30.92 -35.63
N ARG A 34 2.52 -29.60 -35.52
CA ARG A 34 3.85 -28.99 -35.65
C ARG A 34 4.76 -29.32 -34.47
N VAL A 35 4.21 -29.31 -33.25
CA VAL A 35 4.95 -29.73 -32.04
C VAL A 35 5.32 -31.21 -32.12
N GLU A 36 4.42 -32.06 -32.62
CA GLU A 36 4.65 -33.49 -32.81
C GLU A 36 5.73 -33.76 -33.87
N ARG A 37 5.75 -32.98 -34.96
CA ARG A 37 6.85 -33.02 -35.95
C ARG A 37 8.19 -32.69 -35.31
N LEU A 38 8.28 -31.57 -34.60
CA LEU A 38 9.51 -31.16 -33.92
C LEU A 38 9.98 -32.23 -32.92
N ARG A 39 9.06 -32.84 -32.18
CA ARG A 39 9.37 -33.95 -31.26
C ARG A 39 9.96 -35.16 -31.99
N ASN A 40 9.46 -35.48 -33.18
CA ASN A 40 10.00 -36.59 -33.98
C ASN A 40 11.40 -36.25 -34.54
N GLU A 41 11.60 -35.01 -34.99
CA GLU A 41 12.91 -34.52 -35.46
C GLU A 41 13.96 -34.55 -34.33
N VAL A 42 13.61 -34.11 -33.12
CA VAL A 42 14.49 -34.18 -31.94
C VAL A 42 14.82 -35.64 -31.57
N ARG A 43 13.88 -36.57 -31.73
CA ARG A 43 14.14 -38.02 -31.52
C ARG A 43 15.09 -38.61 -32.55
N GLU A 44 15.03 -38.16 -33.81
CA GLU A 44 15.85 -38.67 -34.91
C GLU A 44 17.26 -38.06 -34.96
N PHE A 45 17.38 -36.77 -34.65
CA PHE A 45 18.60 -36.01 -34.90
C PHE A 45 19.24 -35.35 -33.65
N GLY A 46 18.58 -35.41 -32.49
CA GLY A 46 19.11 -34.90 -31.21
C GLY A 46 18.59 -33.52 -30.80
N GLU A 47 18.90 -33.11 -29.56
CA GLU A 47 18.35 -31.88 -28.93
C GLU A 47 18.93 -30.56 -29.48
N GLU A 48 20.08 -30.61 -30.18
CA GLU A 48 20.80 -29.43 -30.67
C GLU A 48 20.09 -28.72 -31.83
N ILE A 49 19.07 -29.35 -32.41
CA ILE A 49 18.26 -28.79 -33.50
C ILE A 49 17.33 -27.69 -33.02
N ILE A 50 16.90 -27.74 -31.75
CA ILE A 50 15.94 -26.79 -31.20
C ILE A 50 16.57 -25.40 -31.11
N ASP A 51 16.30 -24.59 -32.13
CA ASP A 51 16.68 -23.19 -32.18
C ASP A 51 15.47 -22.26 -32.16
N VAL A 52 15.74 -20.96 -32.14
CA VAL A 52 14.68 -19.96 -32.04
C VAL A 52 13.88 -19.86 -33.35
N GLU A 53 14.49 -20.15 -34.48
CA GLU A 53 13.85 -20.03 -35.79
C GLU A 53 12.85 -21.18 -36.01
N GLU A 54 13.23 -22.36 -35.56
CA GLU A 54 12.39 -23.55 -35.53
C GLU A 54 11.21 -23.38 -34.58
N LEU A 55 11.45 -22.89 -33.34
CA LEU A 55 10.36 -22.52 -32.43
C LEU A 55 9.48 -21.39 -33.00
N SER A 56 10.07 -20.44 -33.73
CA SER A 56 9.31 -19.36 -34.38
C SER A 56 8.39 -19.88 -35.48
N SER A 57 8.74 -20.98 -36.15
CA SER A 57 7.95 -21.57 -37.25
C SER A 57 6.60 -22.14 -36.79
N ILE A 58 6.47 -22.44 -35.50
CA ILE A 58 5.23 -22.96 -34.90
C ILE A 58 4.16 -21.86 -34.84
N TYR A 59 4.58 -20.60 -34.69
CA TYR A 59 3.69 -19.46 -34.55
C TYR A 59 3.34 -18.86 -35.91
N SER A 60 2.08 -18.44 -36.08
CA SER A 60 1.60 -17.78 -37.29
C SER A 60 1.98 -16.29 -37.39
N PHE A 61 2.65 -15.76 -36.38
CA PHE A 61 3.02 -14.35 -36.24
C PHE A 61 4.49 -14.19 -35.86
N ARG A 62 5.06 -13.02 -36.14
CA ARG A 62 6.46 -12.72 -35.80
C ARG A 62 6.62 -12.52 -34.28
N ILE A 63 7.67 -13.13 -33.73
CA ILE A 63 8.09 -12.99 -32.34
C ILE A 63 8.79 -11.63 -32.13
N ASP A 64 8.45 -10.93 -31.06
CA ASP A 64 9.07 -9.65 -30.70
C ASP A 64 10.52 -9.82 -30.23
N LYS A 65 11.35 -8.77 -30.37
CA LYS A 65 12.79 -8.83 -30.04
C LYS A 65 13.05 -9.32 -28.61
N PHE A 66 12.31 -8.83 -27.62
CA PHE A 66 12.51 -9.23 -26.23
C PHE A 66 12.10 -10.70 -25.99
N GLN A 67 11.07 -11.19 -26.68
CA GLN A 67 10.66 -12.59 -26.63
C GLN A 67 11.74 -13.49 -27.26
N ARG A 68 12.30 -13.09 -28.41
CA ARG A 68 13.42 -13.81 -29.06
C ARG A 68 14.64 -13.89 -28.12
N SER A 69 15.02 -12.78 -27.49
CA SER A 69 16.12 -12.78 -26.50
C SER A 69 15.85 -13.70 -25.31
N ALA A 70 14.60 -13.79 -24.84
CA ALA A 70 14.21 -14.66 -23.72
C ALA A 70 14.30 -16.13 -24.08
N ILE A 71 13.79 -16.49 -25.25
CA ILE A 71 13.89 -17.86 -25.77
C ILE A 71 15.37 -18.23 -25.97
N GLN A 72 16.21 -17.32 -26.47
CA GLN A 72 17.66 -17.56 -26.62
C GLN A 72 18.38 -17.74 -25.29
N ALA A 73 18.05 -16.97 -24.26
CA ALA A 73 18.63 -17.13 -22.93
C ALA A 73 18.26 -18.49 -22.32
N PHE A 74 16.98 -18.86 -22.44
CA PHE A 74 16.48 -20.16 -22.01
C PHE A 74 17.17 -21.33 -22.73
N LEU A 75 17.25 -21.30 -24.06
CA LEU A 75 17.88 -22.37 -24.86
C LEU A 75 19.37 -22.53 -24.56
N ARG A 76 20.06 -21.48 -24.10
CA ARG A 76 21.46 -21.51 -23.64
C ARG A 76 21.65 -22.12 -22.24
N GLY A 77 20.57 -22.54 -21.58
CA GLY A 77 20.62 -23.10 -20.23
C GLY A 77 20.55 -22.07 -19.09
N SER A 78 20.37 -20.77 -19.39
CA SER A 78 20.20 -19.75 -18.35
C SER A 78 18.75 -19.72 -17.84
N SER A 79 18.55 -19.46 -16.55
CA SER A 79 17.24 -19.01 -16.04
C SER A 79 16.94 -17.60 -16.56
N VAL A 80 15.67 -17.22 -16.66
CA VAL A 80 15.27 -15.96 -17.31
C VAL A 80 14.25 -15.21 -16.46
N VAL A 81 14.53 -13.93 -16.21
CA VAL A 81 13.55 -12.98 -15.63
C VAL A 81 13.09 -12.03 -16.73
N VAL A 82 11.78 -11.98 -16.97
CA VAL A 82 11.17 -11.11 -17.98
C VAL A 82 10.32 -10.06 -17.30
N SER A 83 10.70 -8.79 -17.42
CA SER A 83 9.89 -7.65 -16.98
C SER A 83 9.35 -6.89 -18.19
N ALA A 84 8.05 -7.01 -18.43
CA ALA A 84 7.39 -6.37 -19.57
C ALA A 84 5.92 -6.01 -19.25
N PRO A 85 5.34 -4.97 -19.89
CA PRO A 85 3.97 -4.55 -19.63
C PRO A 85 2.95 -5.67 -19.77
N THR A 86 1.81 -5.55 -19.10
CA THR A 86 0.65 -6.42 -19.35
C THR A 86 0.23 -6.31 -20.83
N SER A 87 -0.23 -7.43 -21.39
CA SER A 87 -0.59 -7.55 -22.81
C SER A 87 0.59 -7.44 -23.80
N SER A 88 1.85 -7.49 -23.33
CA SER A 88 3.04 -7.56 -24.19
C SER A 88 3.28 -8.92 -24.85
N GLY A 89 2.55 -9.97 -24.43
CA GLY A 89 2.72 -11.33 -24.93
C GLY A 89 3.77 -12.16 -24.19
N LYS A 90 3.98 -11.92 -22.89
CA LYS A 90 4.91 -12.70 -22.04
C LYS A 90 4.66 -14.22 -22.09
N THR A 91 3.39 -14.63 -22.15
CA THR A 91 2.98 -16.04 -22.22
C THR A 91 3.63 -16.80 -23.38
N LEU A 92 3.94 -16.13 -24.50
CA LEU A 92 4.63 -16.76 -25.63
C LEU A 92 5.97 -17.38 -25.23
N ILE A 93 6.70 -16.75 -24.30
CA ILE A 93 8.01 -17.23 -23.84
C ILE A 93 7.84 -18.57 -23.11
N ALA A 94 6.80 -18.68 -22.28
CA ALA A 94 6.48 -19.91 -21.57
C ALA A 94 5.91 -20.99 -22.51
N GLU A 95 5.10 -20.62 -23.51
CA GLU A 95 4.63 -21.54 -24.55
C GLU A 95 5.80 -22.11 -25.35
N ALA A 96 6.74 -21.27 -25.78
CA ALA A 96 7.93 -21.68 -26.52
C ALA A 96 8.85 -22.58 -25.67
N ALA A 97 9.02 -22.26 -24.39
CA ALA A 97 9.73 -23.12 -23.46
C ALA A 97 9.04 -24.48 -23.29
N ALA A 98 7.70 -24.50 -23.17
CA ALA A 98 6.94 -25.74 -23.08
C ALA A 98 7.09 -26.60 -24.33
N VAL A 99 7.06 -26.01 -25.53
CA VAL A 99 7.36 -26.72 -26.77
C VAL A 99 8.73 -27.37 -26.72
N ALA A 100 9.78 -26.60 -26.39
CA ALA A 100 11.15 -27.11 -26.34
C ALA A 100 11.30 -28.24 -25.31
N THR A 101 10.72 -28.09 -24.12
CA THR A 101 10.79 -29.09 -23.05
C THR A 101 10.03 -30.37 -23.39
N VAL A 102 8.84 -30.25 -23.99
CA VAL A 102 8.05 -31.40 -24.45
C VAL A 102 8.77 -32.14 -25.58
N ALA A 103 9.40 -31.41 -26.50
CA ALA A 103 10.19 -31.99 -27.59
C ALA A 103 11.38 -32.81 -27.07
N ARG A 104 12.05 -32.34 -25.99
CA ARG A 104 13.10 -33.08 -25.25
C ARG A 104 12.58 -34.28 -24.45
N GLY A 105 11.26 -34.52 -24.42
CA GLY A 105 10.66 -35.59 -23.62
C GLY A 105 10.67 -35.33 -22.11
N ARG A 106 10.86 -34.08 -21.69
CA ARG A 106 10.96 -33.64 -20.30
C ARG A 106 9.65 -33.00 -19.83
N ARG A 107 9.58 -32.65 -18.55
CA ARG A 107 8.39 -32.04 -17.94
C ARG A 107 8.58 -30.56 -17.68
N LEU A 108 7.53 -29.79 -17.88
CA LEU A 108 7.45 -28.36 -17.56
C LEU A 108 6.30 -28.12 -16.57
N PHE A 109 6.58 -27.38 -15.51
CA PHE A 109 5.56 -26.92 -14.58
C PHE A 109 5.25 -25.44 -14.84
N TYR A 110 3.98 -25.12 -15.07
CA TYR A 110 3.51 -23.75 -15.23
C TYR A 110 2.75 -23.33 -13.98
N THR A 111 3.26 -22.34 -13.26
CA THR A 111 2.63 -21.86 -12.03
C THR A 111 1.97 -20.52 -12.19
N THR A 112 0.81 -20.36 -11.57
CA THR A 112 0.04 -19.12 -11.56
C THR A 112 -0.41 -18.76 -10.14
N PRO A 113 -0.51 -17.46 -9.79
CA PRO A 113 -1.10 -17.04 -8.53
C PRO A 113 -2.58 -17.41 -8.41
N LEU A 114 -3.36 -17.41 -9.48
CA LEU A 114 -4.82 -17.47 -9.36
C LEU A 114 -5.37 -18.76 -9.97
N LYS A 115 -6.26 -19.46 -9.26
CA LYS A 115 -6.95 -20.66 -9.76
C LYS A 115 -7.66 -20.40 -11.10
N ALA A 116 -8.30 -19.23 -11.23
CA ALA A 116 -8.97 -18.81 -12.46
C ALA A 116 -7.98 -18.72 -13.64
N LEU A 117 -6.75 -18.22 -13.38
CA LEU A 117 -5.70 -18.17 -14.39
C LEU A 117 -5.15 -19.58 -14.70
N SER A 118 -5.02 -20.46 -13.69
CA SER A 118 -4.65 -21.87 -13.91
C SER A 118 -5.63 -22.55 -14.86
N ASN A 119 -6.94 -22.42 -14.62
CA ASN A 119 -7.99 -23.01 -15.44
C ASN A 119 -8.01 -22.41 -16.86
N GLN A 120 -7.72 -21.12 -16.99
CA GLN A 120 -7.61 -20.49 -18.30
C GLN A 120 -6.39 -21.04 -19.08
N LYS A 121 -5.21 -21.07 -18.45
CA LYS A 121 -3.99 -21.61 -19.07
C LYS A 121 -4.14 -23.09 -19.40
N PHE A 122 -4.87 -23.86 -18.59
CA PHE A 122 -5.18 -25.25 -18.87
C PHE A 122 -5.94 -25.43 -20.18
N ARG A 123 -6.95 -24.60 -20.45
CA ARG A 123 -7.66 -24.59 -21.73
C ARG A 123 -6.73 -24.19 -22.88
N ASP A 124 -6.03 -23.06 -22.74
CA ASP A 124 -5.11 -22.53 -23.77
C ASP A 124 -4.02 -23.55 -24.16
N PHE A 125 -3.44 -24.25 -23.17
CA PHE A 125 -2.39 -25.23 -23.39
C PHE A 125 -2.94 -26.55 -23.95
N ARG A 126 -4.15 -26.99 -23.58
CA ARG A 126 -4.77 -28.18 -24.20
C ARG A 126 -4.99 -28.00 -25.70
N GLU A 127 -5.41 -26.81 -26.13
CA GLU A 127 -5.52 -26.49 -27.56
C GLU A 127 -4.17 -26.55 -28.29
N THR A 128 -3.07 -26.27 -27.59
CA THR A 128 -1.72 -26.20 -28.17
C THR A 128 -0.98 -27.53 -28.14
N PHE A 129 -1.04 -28.26 -27.02
CA PHE A 129 -0.25 -29.46 -26.74
C PHE A 129 -1.07 -30.76 -26.73
N GLY A 130 -2.40 -30.66 -26.93
CA GLY A 130 -3.31 -31.80 -26.86
C GLY A 130 -3.66 -32.23 -25.43
N ASP A 131 -4.79 -32.92 -25.30
CA ASP A 131 -5.40 -33.29 -24.02
C ASP A 131 -4.53 -34.23 -23.17
N SER A 132 -3.77 -35.13 -23.79
CA SER A 132 -2.96 -36.12 -23.08
C SER A 132 -1.69 -35.54 -22.45
N ASN A 133 -1.19 -34.41 -22.95
CA ASN A 133 0.10 -33.85 -22.53
C ASN A 133 -0.03 -32.73 -21.51
N VAL A 134 -1.25 -32.31 -21.18
CA VAL A 134 -1.53 -31.20 -20.26
C VAL A 134 -2.31 -31.69 -19.05
N GLY A 135 -1.84 -31.31 -17.87
CA GLY A 135 -2.47 -31.58 -16.59
C GLY A 135 -2.77 -30.30 -15.81
N LEU A 136 -3.64 -30.42 -14.82
CA LEU A 136 -4.02 -29.35 -13.89
C LEU A 136 -3.93 -29.87 -12.46
N LEU A 137 -3.20 -29.16 -11.59
CA LEU A 137 -3.18 -29.37 -10.15
C LEU A 137 -3.49 -28.06 -9.43
N THR A 138 -4.72 -27.92 -8.97
CA THR A 138 -5.11 -26.88 -8.02
C THR A 138 -5.36 -27.51 -6.64
N GLY A 139 -5.71 -26.70 -5.63
CA GLY A 139 -6.15 -27.24 -4.34
C GLY A 139 -7.36 -28.17 -4.44
N ASP A 140 -8.16 -28.02 -5.50
CA ASP A 140 -9.55 -28.48 -5.56
C ASP A 140 -9.74 -29.49 -6.69
N SER A 141 -8.94 -29.37 -7.76
CA SER A 141 -9.01 -30.20 -8.97
C SER A 141 -7.64 -30.79 -9.28
N ALA A 142 -7.61 -32.09 -9.58
CA ALA A 142 -6.43 -32.76 -10.08
C ALA A 142 -6.77 -33.54 -11.34
N VAL A 143 -6.27 -33.09 -12.48
CA VAL A 143 -6.50 -33.68 -13.80
C VAL A 143 -5.15 -34.03 -14.41
N ASN A 144 -4.99 -35.29 -14.86
CA ASN A 144 -3.81 -35.78 -15.57
C ASN A 144 -2.46 -35.39 -14.89
N LYS A 145 -2.22 -35.90 -13.67
CA LYS A 145 -1.06 -35.50 -12.84
C LYS A 145 0.29 -35.83 -13.47
N ASP A 146 0.32 -36.85 -14.32
CA ASP A 146 1.52 -37.38 -14.96
C ASP A 146 1.80 -36.73 -16.32
N ALA A 147 1.04 -35.70 -16.69
CA ALA A 147 1.24 -34.91 -17.90
C ALA A 147 2.65 -34.32 -17.99
N GLN A 148 3.12 -34.12 -19.24
CA GLN A 148 4.39 -33.47 -19.53
C GLN A 148 4.35 -31.98 -19.18
N VAL A 149 3.23 -31.31 -19.47
CA VAL A 149 3.01 -29.91 -19.06
C VAL A 149 1.98 -29.90 -17.92
N LEU A 150 2.40 -29.51 -16.73
CA LEU A 150 1.55 -29.51 -15.55
C LEU A 150 1.30 -28.08 -15.09
N ILE A 151 0.05 -27.65 -15.14
CA ILE A 151 -0.36 -26.32 -14.70
C ILE A 151 -0.83 -26.40 -13.26
N MET A 152 -0.33 -25.51 -12.40
CA MET A 152 -0.66 -25.54 -10.99
C MET A 152 -0.66 -24.16 -10.34
N THR A 153 -1.16 -24.06 -9.10
CA THR A 153 -0.96 -22.85 -8.30
C THR A 153 0.40 -22.86 -7.62
N THR A 154 0.90 -21.68 -7.25
CA THR A 154 2.18 -21.54 -6.55
C THR A 154 2.21 -22.33 -5.23
N GLU A 155 1.10 -22.37 -4.49
CA GLU A 155 1.01 -23.14 -3.25
C GLU A 155 1.20 -24.64 -3.46
N ILE A 156 0.68 -25.19 -4.56
CA ILE A 156 0.82 -26.62 -4.87
C ILE A 156 2.28 -26.94 -5.17
N LEU A 157 2.96 -26.11 -5.97
CA LEU A 157 4.39 -26.28 -6.25
C LEU A 157 5.23 -26.21 -4.97
N ARG A 158 5.01 -25.19 -4.15
CA ARG A 158 5.70 -25.00 -2.86
C ARG A 158 5.54 -26.21 -1.94
N ASN A 159 4.35 -26.81 -1.89
CA ASN A 159 4.11 -28.03 -1.11
C ASN A 159 4.83 -29.26 -1.69
N MET A 160 4.89 -29.40 -3.02
CA MET A 160 5.67 -30.47 -3.66
C MET A 160 7.16 -30.32 -3.34
N LEU A 161 7.67 -29.08 -3.33
CA LEU A 161 9.04 -28.78 -2.96
C LEU A 161 9.33 -29.17 -1.50
N TYR A 162 8.46 -28.82 -0.55
CA TYR A 162 8.62 -29.26 0.85
C TYR A 162 8.71 -30.77 1.02
N GLN A 163 7.92 -31.53 0.26
CA GLN A 163 7.94 -33.00 0.33
C GLN A 163 9.20 -33.61 -0.28
N SER A 164 9.79 -32.93 -1.27
CA SER A 164 11.02 -33.34 -1.96
C SER A 164 12.30 -32.99 -1.19
N VAL A 165 12.23 -32.04 -0.26
CA VAL A 165 13.35 -31.63 0.57
C VAL A 165 13.77 -32.77 1.50
N GLY A 166 14.99 -33.29 1.31
CA GLY A 166 15.59 -34.35 2.14
C GLY A 166 15.32 -35.79 1.68
N VAL A 167 14.77 -36.00 0.48
CA VAL A 167 14.56 -37.34 -0.12
C VAL A 167 15.37 -37.43 -1.42
N ASN A 168 16.06 -38.56 -1.65
CA ASN A 168 16.78 -38.81 -2.89
C ASN A 168 15.84 -38.76 -4.11
N SER A 169 16.33 -38.18 -5.19
CA SER A 169 15.62 -37.71 -6.40
C SER A 169 14.81 -38.75 -7.20
N SER A 170 14.79 -40.02 -6.80
CA SER A 170 14.15 -41.12 -7.54
C SER A 170 12.66 -41.32 -7.25
N GLU A 171 12.11 -40.78 -6.15
CA GLU A 171 10.69 -40.95 -5.79
C GLU A 171 9.91 -39.62 -5.65
N THR A 172 10.52 -38.48 -5.98
CA THR A 172 9.89 -37.17 -5.83
C THR A 172 8.99 -36.85 -7.03
N GLY A 173 7.89 -36.12 -6.80
CA GLY A 173 7.00 -35.60 -7.84
C GLY A 173 7.64 -34.58 -8.81
N LEU A 174 8.94 -34.32 -8.65
CA LEU A 174 9.79 -33.46 -9.49
C LEU A 174 10.69 -34.26 -10.44
N SER A 175 10.54 -35.59 -10.51
CA SER A 175 11.27 -36.41 -11.47
C SER A 175 11.04 -35.94 -12.91
N HIS A 176 12.13 -35.78 -13.66
CA HIS A 176 12.16 -35.33 -15.06
C HIS A 176 11.60 -33.93 -15.33
N VAL A 177 11.52 -33.06 -14.30
CA VAL A 177 11.16 -31.65 -14.47
C VAL A 177 12.42 -30.84 -14.80
N ASP A 178 12.42 -30.21 -15.98
CA ASP A 178 13.56 -29.40 -16.44
C ASP A 178 13.28 -27.89 -16.31
N VAL A 179 12.00 -27.50 -16.31
CA VAL A 179 11.61 -26.08 -16.35
C VAL A 179 10.41 -25.81 -15.43
N ILE A 180 10.53 -24.75 -14.64
CA ILE A 180 9.41 -24.15 -13.89
C ILE A 180 9.18 -22.72 -14.38
N VAL A 181 7.95 -22.46 -14.84
CA VAL A 181 7.49 -21.12 -15.18
C VAL A 181 6.79 -20.52 -13.96
N LEU A 182 7.29 -19.39 -13.48
CA LEU A 182 6.67 -18.56 -12.46
C LEU A 182 5.97 -17.39 -13.15
N ASP A 183 4.64 -17.47 -13.30
CA ASP A 183 3.85 -16.38 -13.89
C ASP A 183 3.49 -15.33 -12.83
N GLU A 184 3.39 -14.08 -13.27
CA GLU A 184 3.09 -12.91 -12.45
C GLU A 184 3.95 -12.78 -11.16
N VAL A 185 5.28 -12.92 -11.28
CA VAL A 185 6.23 -12.85 -10.14
C VAL A 185 6.17 -11.54 -9.36
N HIS A 186 5.60 -10.48 -9.93
CA HIS A 186 5.36 -9.24 -9.19
C HIS A 186 4.40 -9.41 -8.00
N TYR A 187 3.66 -10.52 -7.91
CA TYR A 187 2.91 -10.93 -6.71
C TYR A 187 3.79 -11.27 -5.51
N LEU A 188 5.12 -11.34 -5.66
CA LEU A 188 6.06 -11.46 -4.55
C LEU A 188 5.86 -10.37 -3.49
N SER A 189 5.40 -9.18 -3.90
CA SER A 189 5.10 -8.06 -2.98
C SER A 189 3.71 -8.09 -2.35
N ASP A 190 2.90 -9.12 -2.63
CA ASP A 190 1.61 -9.32 -2.00
C ASP A 190 1.79 -9.74 -0.53
N ILE A 191 1.17 -8.99 0.39
CA ILE A 191 1.32 -9.16 1.84
C ILE A 191 0.85 -10.56 2.31
N SER A 192 -0.15 -11.13 1.63
CA SER A 192 -0.78 -12.39 2.07
C SER A 192 -0.14 -13.63 1.47
N ARG A 193 0.40 -13.52 0.24
CA ARG A 193 0.88 -14.69 -0.53
C ARG A 193 2.32 -14.57 -1.01
N GLY A 194 2.95 -13.41 -0.89
CA GLY A 194 4.28 -13.12 -1.42
C GLY A 194 5.37 -14.11 -0.97
N THR A 195 5.31 -14.56 0.30
CA THR A 195 6.22 -15.57 0.87
C THR A 195 6.34 -16.83 0.02
N VAL A 196 5.25 -17.26 -0.64
CA VAL A 196 5.24 -18.50 -1.44
C VAL A 196 6.20 -18.43 -2.62
N TRP A 197 6.33 -17.26 -3.28
CA TRP A 197 7.26 -17.09 -4.39
C TRP A 197 8.71 -17.19 -3.94
N GLU A 198 9.02 -16.58 -2.79
CA GLU A 198 10.36 -16.64 -2.21
C GLU A 198 10.73 -18.07 -1.83
N GLU A 199 9.83 -18.78 -1.15
CA GLU A 199 10.00 -20.20 -0.81
C GLU A 199 10.27 -21.06 -2.04
N ILE A 200 9.50 -20.88 -3.12
CA ILE A 200 9.70 -21.67 -4.35
C ILE A 200 11.11 -21.48 -4.91
N VAL A 201 11.60 -20.24 -5.01
CA VAL A 201 12.94 -19.96 -5.55
C VAL A 201 14.04 -20.53 -4.65
N ILE A 202 13.87 -20.41 -3.32
CA ILE A 202 14.86 -20.89 -2.33
C ILE A 202 14.94 -22.43 -2.33
N TYR A 203 13.80 -23.12 -2.43
CA TYR A 203 13.75 -24.58 -2.38
C TYR A 203 13.89 -25.27 -3.72
N CYS A 204 13.79 -24.54 -4.84
CA CYS A 204 13.92 -25.11 -6.16
C CYS A 204 15.32 -25.75 -6.36
N PRO A 205 15.40 -27.01 -6.84
CA PRO A 205 16.67 -27.64 -7.17
C PRO A 205 17.40 -26.86 -8.27
N LYS A 206 18.72 -26.71 -8.13
CA LYS A 206 19.54 -25.88 -9.05
C LYS A 206 19.57 -26.40 -10.48
N GLU A 207 19.24 -27.67 -10.67
CA GLU A 207 19.16 -28.33 -11.97
C GLU A 207 17.95 -27.87 -12.80
N VAL A 208 16.92 -27.32 -12.16
CA VAL A 208 15.66 -26.92 -12.82
C VAL A 208 15.75 -25.47 -13.30
N GLN A 209 15.53 -25.20 -14.58
CA GLN A 209 15.55 -23.81 -15.08
C GLN A 209 14.30 -23.03 -14.65
N LEU A 210 14.49 -21.79 -14.20
CA LEU A 210 13.40 -20.89 -13.82
C LEU A 210 13.11 -19.88 -14.93
N ILE A 211 11.83 -19.75 -15.31
CA ILE A 211 11.33 -18.69 -16.20
C ILE A 211 10.35 -17.83 -15.42
N CYS A 212 10.79 -16.65 -15.01
CA CYS A 212 10.01 -15.69 -14.22
C CYS A 212 9.38 -14.64 -15.13
N LEU A 213 8.05 -14.61 -15.23
CA LEU A 213 7.31 -13.62 -16.00
C LEU A 213 6.73 -12.58 -15.05
N SER A 214 7.02 -11.30 -15.28
CA SER A 214 6.59 -10.21 -14.42
C SER A 214 6.08 -9.01 -15.22
N ALA A 215 5.22 -8.22 -14.58
CA ALA A 215 4.89 -6.88 -15.06
C ALA A 215 6.13 -5.97 -14.99
N THR A 216 6.01 -4.74 -15.47
CA THR A 216 7.07 -3.73 -15.30
C THR A 216 7.19 -3.36 -13.83
N VAL A 217 8.38 -3.56 -13.26
CA VAL A 217 8.73 -3.22 -11.87
C VAL A 217 9.95 -2.31 -11.85
N ALA A 218 10.20 -1.60 -10.76
CA ALA A 218 11.31 -0.64 -10.68
C ALA A 218 12.70 -1.27 -10.50
N ASN A 219 12.77 -2.42 -9.81
CA ASN A 219 14.02 -3.13 -9.45
C ASN A 219 14.10 -4.56 -10.03
N PRO A 220 13.88 -4.78 -11.34
CA PRO A 220 13.95 -6.12 -11.92
C PRO A 220 15.37 -6.70 -11.89
N ASP A 221 16.40 -5.84 -11.87
CA ASP A 221 17.81 -6.23 -11.71
C ASP A 221 18.08 -6.88 -10.36
N GLU A 222 17.45 -6.38 -9.28
CA GLU A 222 17.59 -6.96 -7.95
C GLU A 222 16.96 -8.35 -7.89
N LEU A 223 15.79 -8.54 -8.51
CA LEU A 223 15.13 -9.84 -8.60
C LEU A 223 16.00 -10.85 -9.38
N ALA A 224 16.52 -10.46 -10.54
CA ALA A 224 17.38 -11.34 -11.34
C ALA A 224 18.71 -11.65 -10.65
N GLY A 225 19.30 -10.66 -9.97
CA GLY A 225 20.52 -10.84 -9.18
C GLY A 225 20.33 -11.80 -8.00
N TRP A 226 19.22 -11.67 -7.29
CA TRP A 226 18.85 -12.56 -6.17
C TRP A 226 18.68 -14.02 -6.62
N ILE A 227 17.88 -14.27 -7.67
CA ILE A 227 17.74 -15.60 -8.27
C ILE A 227 19.10 -16.10 -8.78
N GLY A 228 19.87 -15.20 -9.39
CA GLY A 228 21.26 -15.39 -9.80
C GLY A 228 22.16 -15.98 -8.73
N GLN A 229 22.10 -15.41 -7.53
CA GLN A 229 22.93 -15.77 -6.38
C GLN A 229 22.53 -17.10 -5.75
N ILE A 230 21.23 -17.40 -5.68
CA ILE A 230 20.71 -18.57 -4.95
C ILE A 230 20.62 -19.79 -5.85
N HIS A 231 20.00 -19.62 -7.01
CA HIS A 231 19.61 -20.70 -7.90
C HIS A 231 20.65 -20.95 -9.00
N GLY A 232 21.36 -19.91 -9.45
CA GLY A 232 22.37 -19.99 -10.50
C GLY A 232 22.15 -19.00 -11.63
N LYS A 233 22.89 -19.15 -12.73
CA LYS A 233 22.96 -18.16 -13.82
C LYS A 233 21.57 -17.72 -14.32
N THR A 234 21.26 -16.45 -14.12
CA THR A 234 19.96 -15.85 -14.46
C THR A 234 20.17 -14.61 -15.32
N GLU A 235 19.46 -14.52 -16.44
CA GLU A 235 19.50 -13.39 -17.36
C GLU A 235 18.23 -12.53 -17.24
N LEU A 236 18.41 -11.21 -17.11
CA LEU A 236 17.30 -10.26 -17.09
C LEU A 236 16.98 -9.76 -18.49
N ILE A 237 15.69 -9.72 -18.81
CA ILE A 237 15.16 -9.18 -20.06
C ILE A 237 14.04 -8.20 -19.76
N THR A 238 14.29 -6.94 -20.07
CA THR A 238 13.32 -5.85 -19.86
C THR A 238 12.77 -5.35 -21.20
N SER A 239 11.50 -4.96 -21.19
CA SER A 239 10.88 -4.24 -22.30
C SER A 239 9.93 -3.20 -21.73
N SER A 240 10.06 -1.95 -22.17
CA SER A 240 9.12 -0.87 -21.84
C SER A 240 8.06 -0.65 -22.93
N LYS A 241 8.21 -1.30 -24.09
CA LYS A 241 7.34 -1.08 -25.25
C LYS A 241 6.09 -1.95 -25.15
N ARG A 242 4.93 -1.31 -25.11
CA ARG A 242 3.62 -1.98 -25.22
C ARG A 242 3.25 -2.18 -26.71
N PRO A 243 2.73 -3.37 -27.12
CA PRO A 243 2.32 -3.61 -28.50
C PRO A 243 1.19 -2.68 -28.96
N VAL A 244 0.21 -2.45 -28.09
CA VAL A 244 -0.88 -1.50 -28.31
C VAL A 244 -0.65 -0.29 -27.38
N PRO A 245 -0.31 0.90 -27.90
CA PRO A 245 -0.05 2.07 -27.07
C PRO A 245 -1.31 2.56 -26.35
N LEU A 246 -1.15 3.11 -25.15
CA LEU A 246 -2.24 3.65 -24.34
C LEU A 246 -2.45 5.15 -24.64
N THR A 247 -3.71 5.56 -24.79
CA THR A 247 -4.14 6.96 -24.84
C THR A 247 -4.95 7.26 -23.60
N TRP A 248 -4.51 8.26 -22.82
CA TRP A 248 -5.14 8.64 -21.57
C TRP A 248 -6.17 9.76 -21.78
N HIS A 249 -7.36 9.56 -21.25
CA HIS A 249 -8.48 10.48 -21.29
C HIS A 249 -8.99 10.77 -19.88
N PHE A 250 -9.63 11.92 -19.71
CA PHE A 250 -10.25 12.36 -18.49
C PHE A 250 -11.71 12.73 -18.77
N SER A 251 -12.63 12.07 -18.07
CA SER A 251 -14.08 12.23 -18.25
C SER A 251 -14.64 13.24 -17.26
N MET A 252 -15.30 14.27 -17.81
CA MET A 252 -16.09 15.26 -17.09
C MET A 252 -17.54 15.16 -17.56
N LYS A 253 -18.46 15.79 -16.81
CA LYS A 253 -19.90 15.79 -17.10
C LYS A 253 -20.27 16.11 -18.55
N THR A 254 -19.57 17.07 -19.17
CA THR A 254 -19.91 17.57 -20.50
C THR A 254 -19.05 17.01 -21.63
N ALA A 255 -17.87 16.46 -21.30
CA ALA A 255 -16.89 16.09 -22.31
C ALA A 255 -15.84 15.09 -21.81
N LEU A 256 -15.32 14.32 -22.76
CA LEU A 256 -14.15 13.47 -22.60
C LEU A 256 -12.92 14.14 -23.24
N PHE A 257 -11.95 14.56 -22.43
CA PHE A 257 -10.74 15.25 -22.88
C PHE A 257 -9.50 14.34 -22.84
N PRO A 258 -8.48 14.57 -23.68
CA PRO A 258 -7.17 13.95 -23.48
C PRO A 258 -6.57 14.40 -22.15
N LEU A 259 -6.10 13.45 -21.33
CA LEU A 259 -5.49 13.74 -20.03
C LEU A 259 -4.12 14.43 -20.19
N LEU A 260 -3.35 13.97 -21.16
CA LEU A 260 -1.99 14.42 -21.42
C LEU A 260 -1.93 15.36 -22.63
N ASP A 261 -0.86 16.15 -22.71
CA ASP A 261 -0.50 16.91 -23.91
C ASP A 261 -0.17 15.98 -25.11
N GLU A 262 -0.04 16.56 -26.31
CA GLU A 262 0.29 15.79 -27.53
C GLU A 262 1.63 15.04 -27.45
N LYS A 263 2.52 15.44 -26.53
CA LYS A 263 3.83 14.80 -26.31
C LYS A 263 3.78 13.71 -25.24
N GLY A 264 2.69 13.57 -24.49
CA GLY A 264 2.55 12.66 -23.36
C GLY A 264 3.40 13.04 -22.14
N THR A 265 3.90 14.28 -22.06
CA THR A 265 4.89 14.70 -21.05
C THR A 265 4.31 15.45 -19.87
N SER A 266 3.18 16.12 -20.07
CA SER A 266 2.54 16.92 -19.04
C SER A 266 1.02 16.87 -19.17
N MET A 267 0.32 17.33 -18.14
CA MET A 267 -1.14 17.42 -18.17
C MET A 267 -1.63 18.37 -19.28
N ASN A 268 -2.72 18.00 -19.93
CA ASN A 268 -3.44 18.89 -20.83
C ASN A 268 -3.93 20.16 -20.11
N ARG A 269 -3.54 21.34 -20.61
CA ARG A 269 -3.91 22.65 -20.05
C ARG A 269 -5.42 22.90 -19.96
N ARG A 270 -6.23 22.26 -20.82
CA ARG A 270 -7.70 22.42 -20.77
C ARG A 270 -8.33 21.81 -19.52
N LEU A 271 -7.60 20.92 -18.84
CA LEU A 271 -8.02 20.27 -17.60
C LEU A 271 -7.55 21.02 -16.35
N SER A 272 -6.74 22.08 -16.49
CA SER A 272 -6.31 22.86 -15.33
C SER A 272 -7.49 23.63 -14.74
N LEU A 273 -7.54 23.70 -13.41
CA LEU A 273 -8.58 24.45 -12.70
C LEU A 273 -8.67 25.91 -13.18
N SER A 274 -7.53 26.52 -13.53
CA SER A 274 -7.45 27.87 -14.09
C SER A 274 -8.15 28.03 -15.45
N TYR A 275 -8.19 26.99 -16.28
CA TYR A 275 -8.86 27.02 -17.58
C TYR A 275 -10.37 26.80 -17.43
N LEU A 276 -10.78 25.86 -16.58
CA LEU A 276 -12.19 25.61 -16.23
C LEU A 276 -12.85 26.84 -15.57
N GLN A 277 -12.06 27.65 -14.84
CA GLN A 277 -12.51 28.92 -14.27
C GLN A 277 -12.85 29.96 -15.34
N ILE A 278 -12.09 30.02 -16.43
CA ILE A 278 -12.33 30.98 -17.53
C ILE A 278 -13.60 30.58 -18.29
N ASP A 279 -13.80 29.28 -18.53
CA ASP A 279 -14.96 28.76 -19.27
C ASP A 279 -16.28 28.96 -18.48
N SER A 280 -16.25 28.73 -17.16
CA SER A 280 -17.41 28.95 -16.28
C SER A 280 -17.74 30.43 -16.03
N SER A 281 -16.79 31.34 -16.28
CA SER A 281 -17.01 32.80 -16.21
C SER A 281 -17.45 33.39 -17.55
N GLY A 282 -17.44 32.61 -18.63
CA GLY A 282 -17.63 33.07 -20.01
C GLY A 282 -19.09 33.15 -20.50
N ASP A 283 -20.07 32.71 -19.70
CA ASP A 283 -21.46 32.53 -20.18
C ASP A 283 -22.32 33.81 -20.12
N ASN A 284 -21.71 34.99 -20.22
CA ASN A 284 -22.43 36.28 -20.22
C ASN A 284 -21.86 37.26 -21.26
N LEU A 285 -21.75 36.84 -22.53
CA LEU A 285 -21.38 37.74 -23.62
C LEU A 285 -22.09 37.39 -24.93
N TYR A 286 -23.36 37.76 -25.03
CA TYR A 286 -23.92 38.22 -26.31
C TYR A 286 -24.86 39.41 -26.12
N LYS A 287 -24.53 40.48 -26.86
CA LYS A 287 -25.21 41.76 -27.10
C LYS A 287 -24.97 42.87 -26.07
N ASP A 288 -23.96 43.70 -26.35
CA ASP A 288 -24.28 45.00 -26.97
C ASP A 288 -23.06 45.58 -27.71
N GLU A 289 -23.27 45.99 -28.96
CA GLU A 289 -22.29 46.74 -29.75
C GLU A 289 -22.30 48.21 -29.30
N GLY A 290 -21.14 48.76 -28.92
CA GLY A 290 -21.07 50.19 -28.64
C GLY A 290 -19.74 50.69 -28.09
N SER A 291 -18.89 51.18 -29.00
CA SER A 291 -17.71 52.04 -28.82
C SER A 291 -17.23 52.41 -27.40
N ARG A 292 -15.94 52.18 -27.09
CA ARG A 292 -14.91 53.25 -26.99
C ARG A 292 -13.57 52.73 -26.46
N ARG A 293 -12.51 53.12 -27.15
CA ARG A 293 -11.10 53.04 -26.75
C ARG A 293 -10.84 53.58 -25.34
N LYS A 294 -9.99 52.90 -24.56
CA LYS A 294 -8.83 53.51 -23.89
C LYS A 294 -7.77 52.49 -23.47
N LYS A 295 -6.51 52.89 -23.67
CA LYS A 295 -5.26 52.19 -23.31
C LYS A 295 -5.04 52.20 -21.79
N SER A 296 -4.54 51.10 -21.23
CA SER A 296 -3.51 51.14 -20.18
C SER A 296 -2.76 49.81 -20.09
N ARG A 297 -1.47 49.93 -19.74
CA ARG A 297 -0.41 48.92 -19.78
C ARG A 297 -0.38 48.07 -18.50
N ARG A 298 0.14 46.84 -18.63
CA ARG A 298 0.93 46.04 -17.66
C ARG A 298 0.60 46.22 -16.16
N HIS A 299 -0.03 45.20 -15.57
CA HIS A 299 0.37 44.67 -14.26
C HIS A 299 0.18 43.16 -14.22
N GLY A 300 1.09 42.49 -13.51
CA GLY A 300 1.22 41.04 -13.44
C GLY A 300 0.06 40.36 -12.73
N ASN A 301 -0.03 39.06 -12.99
CA ASN A 301 -0.95 38.09 -12.39
C ASN A 301 -1.02 38.23 -10.87
N ASP A 302 -2.16 38.67 -10.36
CA ASP A 302 -2.70 38.24 -9.06
C ASP A 302 -4.17 37.88 -9.30
N VAL A 303 -4.42 36.62 -9.61
CA VAL A 303 -5.77 36.04 -9.52
C VAL A 303 -6.00 35.76 -8.04
N PRO A 304 -7.07 36.27 -7.39
CA PRO A 304 -7.30 36.03 -5.98
C PRO A 304 -7.43 34.54 -5.71
N ALA A 305 -6.61 34.00 -4.81
CA ALA A 305 -6.72 32.62 -4.36
C ALA A 305 -8.05 32.43 -3.61
N ARG A 306 -9.03 31.80 -4.27
CA ARG A 306 -10.31 31.42 -3.64
C ARG A 306 -10.10 30.32 -2.59
N SER A 307 -10.97 30.31 -1.59
CA SER A 307 -11.04 29.30 -0.53
C SER A 307 -11.13 27.87 -1.11
N LYS A 308 -10.54 26.87 -0.43
CA LYS A 308 -10.62 25.44 -0.79
C LYS A 308 -12.06 24.94 -1.02
N ASN A 309 -13.06 25.61 -0.43
CA ASN A 309 -14.48 25.28 -0.56
C ASN A 309 -15.06 25.60 -1.96
N ASP A 310 -14.54 26.62 -2.65
CA ASP A 310 -15.00 26.97 -4.01
C ASP A 310 -14.49 25.95 -5.04
N ALA A 311 -13.25 25.49 -4.89
CA ALA A 311 -12.64 24.49 -5.77
C ALA A 311 -13.34 23.12 -5.66
N THR A 312 -13.72 22.70 -4.45
CA THR A 312 -14.45 21.44 -4.22
C THR A 312 -15.88 21.49 -4.74
N THR A 313 -16.56 22.64 -4.60
CA THR A 313 -17.91 22.84 -5.17
C THR A 313 -17.89 22.78 -6.70
N MET A 314 -16.87 23.37 -7.34
CA MET A 314 -16.66 23.25 -8.79
C MET A 314 -16.35 21.82 -9.24
N ARG A 315 -15.49 21.08 -8.52
CA ARG A 315 -15.21 19.67 -8.84
C ARG A 315 -16.48 18.82 -8.81
N ARG A 316 -17.37 19.07 -7.84
CA ARG A 316 -18.66 18.36 -7.71
C ARG A 316 -19.61 18.61 -8.88
N SER A 317 -19.64 19.81 -9.46
CA SER A 317 -20.54 20.10 -10.60
C SER A 317 -20.08 19.44 -11.90
N GLN A 318 -18.80 19.09 -12.00
CA GLN A 318 -18.18 18.46 -13.18
C GLN A 318 -18.15 16.93 -13.13
N VAL A 319 -18.67 16.30 -12.07
CA VAL A 319 -18.74 14.83 -11.94
C VAL A 319 -19.73 14.27 -12.97
N PRO A 320 -19.28 13.43 -13.92
CA PRO A 320 -20.18 12.80 -14.88
C PRO A 320 -21.00 11.70 -14.20
N GLN A 321 -22.21 11.48 -14.70
CA GLN A 321 -22.93 10.23 -14.46
C GLN A 321 -22.33 9.10 -15.33
N VAL A 322 -22.66 7.85 -14.98
CA VAL A 322 -22.21 6.68 -15.74
C VAL A 322 -22.69 6.78 -17.20
N ILE A 323 -23.92 7.23 -17.42
CA ILE A 323 -24.52 7.38 -18.76
C ILE A 323 -23.81 8.44 -19.61
N ASP A 324 -23.42 9.57 -19.00
CA ASP A 324 -22.72 10.66 -19.71
C ASP A 324 -21.43 10.13 -20.34
N THR A 325 -20.61 9.46 -19.52
CA THR A 325 -19.34 8.89 -19.98
C THR A 325 -19.59 7.76 -20.99
N LEU A 326 -20.58 6.89 -20.76
CA LEU A 326 -20.91 5.80 -21.68
C LEU A 326 -21.26 6.31 -23.08
N TRP A 327 -22.07 7.36 -23.20
CA TRP A 327 -22.39 7.98 -24.50
C TRP A 327 -21.17 8.59 -25.17
N HIS A 328 -20.26 9.21 -24.40
CA HIS A 328 -18.99 9.69 -24.97
C HIS A 328 -18.13 8.55 -25.52
N LEU A 329 -18.15 7.36 -24.89
CA LEU A 329 -17.43 6.18 -25.38
C LEU A 329 -18.09 5.61 -26.64
N GLU A 330 -19.41 5.46 -26.63
CA GLU A 330 -20.17 4.94 -27.77
C GLU A 330 -20.03 5.84 -29.00
N ALA A 331 -20.20 7.15 -28.83
CA ALA A 331 -20.08 8.13 -29.92
C ALA A 331 -18.68 8.20 -30.54
N ARG A 332 -17.64 7.72 -29.82
CA ARG A 332 -16.24 7.70 -30.28
C ARG A 332 -15.77 6.30 -30.67
N ASP A 333 -16.66 5.32 -30.77
CA ASP A 333 -16.33 3.92 -31.04
C ASP A 333 -15.27 3.37 -30.06
N MET A 334 -15.44 3.65 -28.76
CA MET A 334 -14.50 3.25 -27.71
C MET A 334 -14.97 1.99 -26.96
N LEU A 335 -16.04 1.32 -27.39
CA LEU A 335 -16.52 0.06 -26.82
C LEU A 335 -15.86 -1.16 -27.52
N PRO A 336 -15.71 -2.32 -26.84
CA PRO A 336 -16.16 -2.61 -25.48
C PRO A 336 -15.25 -2.02 -24.40
N ALA A 337 -15.82 -1.80 -23.21
CA ALA A 337 -15.13 -1.20 -22.07
C ALA A 337 -15.19 -2.06 -20.81
N VAL A 338 -14.07 -2.11 -20.08
CA VAL A 338 -14.01 -2.60 -18.70
C VAL A 338 -13.98 -1.40 -17.78
N TRP A 339 -14.91 -1.34 -16.84
CA TRP A 339 -15.11 -0.20 -15.95
C TRP A 339 -14.83 -0.59 -14.51
N PHE A 340 -13.70 -0.14 -13.99
CA PHE A 340 -13.26 -0.43 -12.63
C PHE A 340 -13.98 0.43 -11.61
N ILE A 341 -14.72 -0.22 -10.70
CA ILE A 341 -15.40 0.36 -9.54
C ILE A 341 -14.94 -0.42 -8.30
N PHE A 342 -14.32 0.26 -7.32
CA PHE A 342 -13.80 -0.36 -6.08
C PHE A 342 -14.91 -0.67 -5.05
N SER A 343 -16.07 -1.13 -5.53
CA SER A 343 -17.22 -1.52 -4.71
C SER A 343 -18.08 -2.51 -5.48
N ARG A 344 -18.32 -3.69 -4.89
CA ARG A 344 -19.22 -4.71 -5.46
C ARG A 344 -20.63 -4.19 -5.63
N LYS A 345 -21.15 -3.53 -4.58
CA LYS A 345 -22.45 -2.83 -4.62
C LYS A 345 -22.46 -1.74 -5.70
N GLY A 346 -21.35 -1.04 -5.89
CA GLY A 346 -21.21 -0.04 -6.95
C GLY A 346 -21.30 -0.63 -8.35
N CYS A 347 -20.71 -1.81 -8.57
CA CYS A 347 -20.82 -2.54 -9.84
C CYS A 347 -22.27 -2.96 -10.12
N ASP A 348 -22.93 -3.58 -9.14
CA ASP A 348 -24.34 -3.98 -9.26
C ASP A 348 -25.26 -2.79 -9.54
N ALA A 349 -25.07 -1.69 -8.80
CA ALA A 349 -25.85 -0.47 -8.96
C ALA A 349 -25.65 0.18 -10.35
N ALA A 350 -24.44 0.09 -10.91
CA ALA A 350 -24.16 0.60 -12.25
C ALA A 350 -24.85 -0.23 -13.35
N VAL A 351 -24.94 -1.55 -13.19
CA VAL A 351 -25.73 -2.41 -14.09
C VAL A 351 -27.22 -2.03 -14.01
N GLN A 352 -27.76 -1.91 -12.79
CA GLN A 352 -29.16 -1.53 -12.57
C GLN A 352 -29.49 -0.15 -13.17
N TYR A 353 -28.58 0.81 -13.01
CA TYR A 353 -28.72 2.16 -13.56
C TYR A 353 -28.80 2.18 -15.09
N LEU A 354 -28.21 1.18 -15.77
CA LEU A 354 -28.18 1.09 -17.23
C LEU A 354 -29.16 0.06 -17.81
N GLU A 355 -30.09 -0.50 -17.02
CA GLU A 355 -31.04 -1.52 -17.49
C GLU A 355 -31.97 -1.09 -18.64
N ASP A 356 -32.16 0.22 -18.79
CA ASP A 356 -33.00 0.80 -19.85
C ASP A 356 -32.19 1.27 -21.05
N CYS A 357 -30.86 1.23 -20.97
CA CYS A 357 -29.96 1.57 -22.07
C CYS A 357 -29.81 0.37 -23.01
N ARG A 358 -29.91 0.56 -24.32
CA ARG A 358 -29.80 -0.52 -25.30
C ARG A 358 -28.49 -0.42 -26.07
N LEU A 359 -27.48 -1.18 -25.66
CA LEU A 359 -26.16 -1.24 -26.34
C LEU A 359 -26.05 -2.38 -27.36
N LEU A 360 -27.03 -3.30 -27.39
CA LEU A 360 -27.08 -4.44 -28.30
C LEU A 360 -28.13 -4.27 -29.39
N ASP A 361 -27.82 -4.76 -30.58
CA ASP A 361 -28.81 -4.89 -31.65
C ASP A 361 -29.78 -6.06 -31.40
N GLU A 362 -30.79 -6.25 -32.25
CA GLU A 362 -31.81 -7.31 -32.09
C GLU A 362 -31.23 -8.73 -32.21
N CYS A 363 -30.22 -8.91 -33.07
CA CYS A 363 -29.58 -10.21 -33.29
C CYS A 363 -28.71 -10.59 -32.10
N GLU A 364 -27.85 -9.66 -31.65
CA GLU A 364 -27.01 -9.80 -30.46
C GLU A 364 -27.87 -10.06 -29.21
N THR A 365 -28.97 -9.31 -29.05
CA THR A 365 -29.91 -9.53 -27.94
C THR A 365 -30.47 -10.96 -27.95
N SER A 366 -30.87 -11.45 -29.13
CA SER A 366 -31.40 -12.81 -29.30
C SER A 366 -30.35 -13.88 -29.01
N GLU A 367 -29.09 -13.64 -29.40
CA GLU A 367 -27.97 -14.53 -29.07
C GLU A 367 -27.71 -14.61 -27.57
N VAL A 368 -27.72 -13.46 -26.88
CA VAL A 368 -27.58 -13.40 -25.41
C VAL A 368 -28.73 -14.12 -24.73
N GLU A 369 -29.97 -13.92 -25.18
CA GLU A 369 -31.14 -14.58 -24.62
C GLU A 369 -31.04 -16.11 -24.78
N LEU A 370 -30.61 -16.58 -25.96
CA LEU A 370 -30.41 -18.01 -26.22
C LEU A 370 -29.27 -18.59 -25.37
N ALA A 371 -28.15 -17.87 -25.25
CA ALA A 371 -27.05 -18.28 -24.39
C ALA A 371 -27.47 -18.35 -22.92
N LEU A 372 -28.23 -17.35 -22.44
CA LEU A 372 -28.77 -17.32 -21.08
C LEU A 372 -29.78 -18.45 -20.83
N LYS A 373 -30.64 -18.77 -21.81
CA LYS A 373 -31.55 -19.92 -21.73
C LYS A 373 -30.79 -21.24 -21.60
N ARG A 374 -29.74 -21.44 -22.41
CA ARG A 374 -28.87 -22.64 -22.32
C ARG A 374 -28.19 -22.72 -20.97
N PHE A 375 -27.58 -21.62 -20.52
CA PHE A 375 -26.91 -21.55 -19.22
C PHE A 375 -27.88 -21.83 -18.07
N ARG A 376 -29.12 -21.31 -18.12
CA ARG A 376 -30.16 -21.57 -17.11
C ARG A 376 -30.62 -23.03 -17.06
N VAL A 377 -30.66 -23.72 -18.20
CA VAL A 377 -30.98 -25.16 -18.24
C VAL A 377 -29.84 -25.99 -17.66
N GLN A 378 -28.60 -25.60 -17.93
CA GLN A 378 -27.42 -26.33 -17.46
C GLN A 378 -27.12 -26.08 -15.98
N TYR A 379 -27.24 -24.82 -15.53
CA TYR A 379 -26.83 -24.36 -14.19
C TYR A 379 -27.92 -23.46 -13.56
N PRO A 380 -29.08 -24.02 -13.19
CA PRO A 380 -30.24 -23.24 -12.75
C PRO A 380 -30.01 -22.43 -11.47
N ASP A 381 -29.10 -22.89 -10.59
CA ASP A 381 -28.78 -22.22 -9.32
C ASP A 381 -27.61 -21.23 -9.42
N ALA A 382 -26.91 -21.21 -10.57
CA ALA A 382 -25.81 -20.27 -10.84
C ALA A 382 -26.27 -18.97 -11.51
N VAL A 383 -27.54 -18.88 -11.90
CA VAL A 383 -28.09 -17.71 -12.61
C VAL A 383 -28.39 -16.58 -11.63
N ARG A 384 -27.77 -15.43 -11.86
CA ARG A 384 -28.05 -14.21 -11.09
C ARG A 384 -29.20 -13.43 -11.72
N GLU A 385 -30.43 -13.71 -11.30
CA GLU A 385 -31.65 -13.13 -11.90
C GLU A 385 -31.67 -11.59 -11.91
N SER A 386 -31.16 -10.95 -10.85
CA SER A 386 -31.06 -9.49 -10.77
C SER A 386 -30.15 -8.86 -11.83
N SER A 387 -29.24 -9.64 -12.42
CA SER A 387 -28.31 -9.18 -13.46
C SER A 387 -28.72 -9.59 -14.88
N ALA A 388 -29.73 -10.45 -15.03
CA ALA A 388 -30.15 -10.98 -16.33
C ALA A 388 -30.69 -9.88 -17.27
N LYS A 389 -31.45 -8.92 -16.72
CA LYS A 389 -31.98 -7.79 -17.50
C LYS A 389 -30.87 -6.89 -18.06
N GLY A 390 -29.86 -6.56 -17.24
CA GLY A 390 -28.69 -5.80 -17.68
C GLY A 390 -27.89 -6.55 -18.74
N LEU A 391 -27.75 -7.87 -18.61
CA LEU A 391 -27.03 -8.70 -19.59
C LEU A 391 -27.68 -8.64 -20.98
N LEU A 392 -29.01 -8.70 -21.07
CA LEU A 392 -29.76 -8.53 -22.32
C LEU A 392 -29.61 -7.12 -22.94
N ARG A 393 -29.07 -6.16 -22.19
CA ARG A 393 -28.71 -4.82 -22.67
C ARG A 393 -27.24 -4.67 -23.03
N GLY A 394 -26.43 -5.72 -22.88
CA GLY A 394 -24.99 -5.71 -23.15
C GLY A 394 -24.16 -5.16 -21.99
N VAL A 395 -24.69 -5.17 -20.76
CA VAL A 395 -24.03 -4.66 -19.55
C VAL A 395 -23.96 -5.74 -18.48
N ALA A 396 -22.81 -5.93 -17.84
CA ALA A 396 -22.65 -6.94 -16.79
C ALA A 396 -21.78 -6.46 -15.62
N ALA A 397 -21.93 -7.11 -14.46
CA ALA A 397 -21.06 -6.91 -13.29
C ALA A 397 -20.12 -8.11 -13.10
N HIS A 398 -18.84 -7.85 -12.82
CA HIS A 398 -17.81 -8.86 -12.57
C HIS A 398 -17.06 -8.58 -11.27
N HIS A 399 -17.38 -9.33 -10.21
CA HIS A 399 -16.70 -9.19 -8.93
C HIS A 399 -16.75 -10.50 -8.11
N ALA A 400 -15.96 -10.56 -7.04
CA ALA A 400 -15.82 -11.76 -6.20
C ALA A 400 -17.12 -12.25 -5.53
N GLY A 401 -18.11 -11.37 -5.35
CA GLY A 401 -19.45 -11.74 -4.87
C GLY A 401 -20.33 -12.49 -5.89
N CYS A 402 -19.94 -12.57 -7.17
CA CYS A 402 -20.63 -13.40 -8.17
C CYS A 402 -20.09 -14.83 -8.12
N LEU A 403 -20.96 -15.83 -8.35
CA LEU A 403 -20.54 -17.22 -8.50
C LEU A 403 -19.51 -17.36 -9.65
N PRO A 404 -18.47 -18.21 -9.48
CA PRO A 404 -17.47 -18.46 -10.53
C PRO A 404 -18.05 -18.87 -11.90
N LEU A 405 -19.10 -19.69 -11.93
CA LEU A 405 -19.80 -20.05 -13.17
C LEU A 405 -20.40 -18.83 -13.87
N TRP A 406 -21.08 -17.97 -13.12
CA TRP A 406 -21.67 -16.73 -13.65
C TRP A 406 -20.60 -15.79 -14.22
N LYS A 407 -19.45 -15.66 -13.54
CA LYS A 407 -18.32 -14.88 -14.05
C LYS A 407 -17.76 -15.45 -15.35
N SER A 408 -17.57 -16.77 -15.42
CA SER A 408 -17.06 -17.45 -16.62
C SER A 408 -18.01 -17.27 -17.80
N PHE A 409 -19.33 -17.29 -17.55
CA PHE A 409 -20.34 -16.99 -18.55
C PHE A 409 -20.26 -15.54 -19.06
N ILE A 410 -20.09 -14.56 -18.16
CA ILE A 410 -19.89 -13.16 -18.55
C ILE A 410 -18.60 -12.99 -19.37
N GLU A 411 -17.51 -13.64 -18.96
CA GLU A 411 -16.23 -13.61 -19.66
C GLU A 411 -16.36 -14.16 -21.10
N GLU A 412 -17.08 -15.27 -21.29
CA GLU A 412 -17.37 -15.84 -22.61
C GLU A 412 -18.16 -14.84 -23.48
N LEU A 413 -19.25 -14.27 -22.95
CA LEU A 413 -20.07 -13.32 -23.69
C LEU A 413 -19.31 -12.03 -24.02
N PHE A 414 -18.43 -11.57 -23.13
CA PHE A 414 -17.56 -10.41 -23.38
C PHE A 414 -16.55 -10.69 -24.51
N GLN A 415 -15.91 -11.87 -24.50
CA GLN A 415 -14.99 -12.27 -25.57
C GLN A 415 -15.69 -12.40 -26.93
N ARG A 416 -16.95 -12.84 -26.94
CA ARG A 416 -17.81 -12.87 -28.13
C ARG A 416 -18.32 -11.50 -28.57
N GLY A 417 -18.06 -10.44 -27.79
CA GLY A 417 -18.53 -9.08 -28.09
C GLY A 417 -20.02 -8.84 -27.80
N LEU A 418 -20.68 -9.77 -27.09
CA LEU A 418 -22.10 -9.68 -26.70
C LEU A 418 -22.31 -8.92 -25.38
N VAL A 419 -21.24 -8.61 -24.66
CA VAL A 419 -21.24 -7.66 -23.54
C VAL A 419 -20.35 -6.48 -23.92
N LYS A 420 -20.93 -5.29 -24.00
CA LYS A 420 -20.23 -4.06 -24.42
C LYS A 420 -19.56 -3.36 -23.23
N VAL A 421 -20.14 -3.48 -22.03
CA VAL A 421 -19.60 -2.87 -20.81
C VAL A 421 -19.61 -3.86 -19.65
N VAL A 422 -18.46 -4.03 -19.00
CA VAL A 422 -18.35 -4.81 -17.76
C VAL A 422 -17.92 -3.91 -16.62
N PHE A 423 -18.75 -3.79 -15.59
CA PHE A 423 -18.38 -3.14 -14.32
C PHE A 423 -17.68 -4.13 -13.42
N ALA A 424 -16.42 -3.87 -13.11
CA ALA A 424 -15.57 -4.82 -12.40
C ALA A 424 -14.86 -4.21 -11.19
N THR A 425 -14.60 -5.06 -10.19
CA THR A 425 -13.67 -4.71 -9.11
C THR A 425 -12.21 -4.90 -9.55
N GLU A 426 -11.27 -4.37 -8.77
CA GLU A 426 -9.81 -4.46 -8.99
C GLU A 426 -9.32 -5.89 -9.30
N THR A 427 -9.96 -6.91 -8.74
CA THR A 427 -9.63 -8.33 -8.95
C THR A 427 -9.59 -8.76 -10.43
N LEU A 428 -10.30 -8.08 -11.32
CA LEU A 428 -10.25 -8.37 -12.76
C LEU A 428 -8.92 -7.90 -13.39
N ALA A 429 -8.31 -6.84 -12.86
CA ALA A 429 -7.03 -6.31 -13.34
C ALA A 429 -5.87 -7.31 -13.14
N ALA A 430 -6.03 -8.20 -12.17
CA ALA A 430 -5.01 -9.09 -11.60
C ALA A 430 -4.72 -10.41 -12.35
N GLY A 431 -5.42 -10.78 -13.43
CA GLY A 431 -4.99 -11.98 -14.15
C GLY A 431 -5.90 -12.63 -15.19
N ILE A 432 -7.14 -12.19 -15.40
CA ILE A 432 -8.04 -12.87 -16.35
C ILE A 432 -7.83 -12.30 -17.76
N ASN A 433 -7.76 -13.13 -18.80
CA ASN A 433 -7.62 -12.68 -20.20
C ASN A 433 -8.94 -12.10 -20.74
N MET A 434 -9.26 -10.89 -20.30
CA MET A 434 -10.43 -10.13 -20.73
C MET A 434 -10.02 -8.72 -21.21
N PRO A 435 -9.25 -8.61 -22.31
CA PRO A 435 -8.83 -7.30 -22.84
C PRO A 435 -10.01 -6.59 -23.50
N ALA A 436 -10.10 -5.28 -23.29
CA ALA A 436 -11.13 -4.41 -23.82
C ALA A 436 -10.52 -3.34 -24.72
N ARG A 437 -11.31 -2.64 -25.54
CA ARG A 437 -10.81 -1.45 -26.26
C ARG A 437 -10.49 -0.33 -25.28
N THR A 438 -11.35 -0.17 -24.26
CA THR A 438 -11.24 0.87 -23.24
C THR A 438 -11.22 0.30 -21.82
N ALA A 439 -10.39 0.88 -20.95
CA ALA A 439 -10.43 0.70 -19.51
C ALA A 439 -10.86 2.02 -18.85
N VAL A 440 -11.94 1.99 -18.06
CA VAL A 440 -12.46 3.14 -17.32
C VAL A 440 -12.15 2.94 -15.85
N ILE A 441 -11.63 3.96 -15.16
CA ILE A 441 -11.26 3.89 -13.75
C ILE A 441 -12.06 4.95 -13.00
N SER A 442 -12.99 4.50 -12.15
CA SER A 442 -14.02 5.37 -11.57
C SER A 442 -13.54 6.30 -10.47
N SER A 443 -12.41 5.99 -9.84
CA SER A 443 -11.82 6.77 -8.75
C SER A 443 -10.33 6.45 -8.64
N LEU A 444 -9.56 7.33 -8.00
CA LEU A 444 -8.15 7.10 -7.69
C LEU A 444 -7.93 6.65 -6.25
N CYS A 445 -8.99 6.56 -5.44
CA CYS A 445 -8.94 6.04 -4.09
C CYS A 445 -9.76 4.75 -3.97
N LYS A 446 -9.26 3.84 -3.14
CA LYS A 446 -10.00 2.67 -2.66
C LYS A 446 -10.13 2.70 -1.14
N ARG A 447 -11.08 1.93 -0.62
CA ARG A 447 -11.29 1.80 0.84
C ARG A 447 -10.62 0.52 1.33
N THR A 448 -9.58 0.67 2.14
CA THR A 448 -8.92 -0.39 2.90
C THR A 448 -9.45 -0.43 4.33
N GLU A 449 -9.01 -1.40 5.11
CA GLU A 449 -9.31 -1.50 6.54
C GLU A 449 -8.75 -0.30 7.32
N SER A 450 -7.62 0.24 6.87
CA SER A 450 -6.95 1.44 7.39
C SER A 450 -7.56 2.77 6.92
N GLY A 451 -8.60 2.77 6.09
CA GLY A 451 -9.27 3.99 5.61
C GLY A 451 -9.31 4.12 4.09
N ARG A 452 -9.26 5.36 3.56
CA ARG A 452 -9.15 5.60 2.12
C ARG A 452 -7.69 5.74 1.73
N THR A 453 -7.26 4.95 0.76
CA THR A 453 -5.89 4.97 0.23
C THR A 453 -5.92 5.25 -1.27
N PHE A 454 -4.96 6.04 -1.74
CA PHE A 454 -4.78 6.24 -3.17
C PHE A 454 -4.26 4.96 -3.83
N LEU A 455 -4.66 4.74 -5.08
CA LEU A 455 -4.09 3.71 -5.93
C LEU A 455 -2.61 3.99 -6.16
N THR A 456 -1.82 2.93 -6.17
CA THR A 456 -0.42 3.04 -6.60
C THR A 456 -0.34 3.15 -8.12
N SER A 457 0.81 3.63 -8.62
CA SER A 457 1.07 3.68 -10.07
C SER A 457 0.99 2.31 -10.72
N ASN A 458 1.47 1.27 -10.03
CA ASN A 458 1.42 -0.11 -10.51
C ASN A 458 -0.03 -0.61 -10.65
N GLU A 459 -0.88 -0.39 -9.64
CA GLU A 459 -2.30 -0.75 -9.70
C GLU A 459 -3.02 -0.03 -10.85
N LEU A 460 -2.76 1.27 -11.02
CA LEU A 460 -3.31 2.07 -12.12
C LEU A 460 -2.89 1.50 -13.48
N LEU A 461 -1.61 1.17 -13.66
CA LEU A 461 -1.06 0.62 -14.89
C LEU A 461 -1.53 -0.81 -15.17
N GLN A 462 -1.77 -1.62 -14.14
CA GLN A 462 -2.37 -2.95 -14.29
C GLN A 462 -3.81 -2.86 -14.82
N MET A 463 -4.63 -1.96 -14.26
CA MET A 463 -5.99 -1.70 -14.75
C MET A 463 -5.98 -1.13 -16.17
N ALA A 464 -5.15 -0.11 -16.42
CA ALA A 464 -4.95 0.46 -17.74
C ALA A 464 -4.46 -0.57 -18.77
N GLY A 465 -3.69 -1.56 -18.32
CA GLY A 465 -3.17 -2.66 -19.11
C GLY A 465 -4.23 -3.55 -19.77
N ARG A 466 -5.49 -3.44 -19.34
CA ARG A 466 -6.64 -4.11 -19.98
C ARG A 466 -7.16 -3.41 -21.23
N ALA A 467 -6.76 -2.16 -21.48
CA ALA A 467 -7.18 -1.40 -22.65
C ALA A 467 -6.32 -1.68 -23.89
N GLY A 468 -6.93 -1.94 -25.04
CA GLY A 468 -6.27 -2.27 -26.30
C GLY A 468 -6.04 -3.76 -26.48
N ARG A 469 -6.75 -4.36 -27.45
CA ARG A 469 -6.64 -5.77 -27.83
C ARG A 469 -5.59 -5.92 -28.93
N ARG A 470 -4.54 -6.71 -28.67
CA ARG A 470 -3.46 -6.96 -29.63
C ARG A 470 -4.02 -7.60 -30.91
N GLY A 471 -3.70 -7.01 -32.06
CA GLY A 471 -4.16 -7.49 -33.37
C GLY A 471 -5.55 -7.02 -33.78
N ILE A 472 -6.29 -6.31 -32.91
CA ILE A 472 -7.63 -5.79 -33.19
C ILE A 472 -7.65 -4.26 -33.08
N ASP A 473 -7.13 -3.71 -31.97
CA ASP A 473 -7.15 -2.26 -31.73
C ASP A 473 -5.78 -1.63 -32.04
N GLU A 474 -5.77 -0.47 -32.71
CA GLU A 474 -4.53 0.30 -32.95
C GLU A 474 -4.04 1.02 -31.68
N ARG A 475 -4.97 1.43 -30.82
CA ARG A 475 -4.72 2.14 -29.57
C ARG A 475 -5.64 1.61 -28.48
N GLY A 476 -5.13 1.51 -27.26
CA GLY A 476 -5.94 1.22 -26.07
C GLY A 476 -6.31 2.53 -25.39
N HIS A 477 -7.55 2.67 -24.96
CA HIS A 477 -8.01 3.90 -24.31
C HIS A 477 -8.16 3.72 -22.81
N VAL A 478 -7.60 4.63 -22.02
CA VAL A 478 -7.76 4.68 -20.57
C VAL A 478 -8.54 5.92 -20.22
N VAL A 479 -9.60 5.80 -19.44
CA VAL A 479 -10.48 6.90 -19.07
C VAL A 479 -10.52 7.02 -17.56
N LEU A 480 -10.03 8.13 -17.03
CA LEU A 480 -10.11 8.47 -15.61
C LEU A 480 -11.31 9.39 -15.39
N ILE A 481 -12.08 9.17 -14.33
CA ILE A 481 -13.32 9.92 -14.06
C ILE A 481 -13.10 11.02 -13.03
N GLN A 482 -13.63 12.22 -13.30
CA GLN A 482 -13.73 13.29 -12.31
C GLN A 482 -14.58 12.85 -11.12
N THR A 483 -14.04 12.96 -9.90
CA THR A 483 -14.78 12.71 -8.66
C THR A 483 -14.91 14.00 -7.83
N PRO A 484 -15.74 14.03 -6.77
CA PRO A 484 -15.82 15.18 -5.87
C PRO A 484 -14.50 15.54 -5.19
N TYR A 485 -13.59 14.57 -5.07
CA TYR A 485 -12.35 14.69 -4.30
C TYR A 485 -11.10 14.68 -5.20
N GLU A 486 -11.19 14.05 -6.38
CA GLU A 486 -10.05 13.79 -7.27
C GLU A 486 -10.30 14.40 -8.65
N GLY A 487 -9.29 15.08 -9.20
CA GLY A 487 -9.31 15.64 -10.55
C GLY A 487 -8.17 15.12 -11.42
N ALA A 488 -7.93 15.83 -12.53
CA ALA A 488 -6.85 15.51 -13.46
C ALA A 488 -5.45 15.67 -12.84
N GLU A 489 -5.29 16.55 -11.85
CA GLU A 489 -4.01 16.79 -11.15
C GLU A 489 -3.55 15.58 -10.35
N GLU A 490 -4.45 15.03 -9.54
CA GLU A 490 -4.19 13.81 -8.78
C GLU A 490 -3.94 12.63 -9.72
N SER A 491 -4.68 12.56 -10.83
CA SER A 491 -4.47 11.56 -11.89
C SER A 491 -3.05 11.59 -12.46
N CYS A 492 -2.56 12.79 -12.82
CA CYS A 492 -1.21 12.95 -13.39
C CYS A 492 -0.13 12.69 -12.34
N LYS A 493 -0.36 13.08 -11.07
CA LYS A 493 0.59 12.80 -9.98
C LYS A 493 0.83 11.30 -9.82
N ILE A 494 -0.22 10.48 -9.84
CA ILE A 494 -0.10 9.02 -9.74
C ILE A 494 0.56 8.44 -11.01
N LEU A 495 0.13 8.90 -12.18
CA LEU A 495 0.70 8.41 -13.44
C LEU A 495 2.21 8.68 -13.58
N PHE A 496 2.70 9.80 -13.04
CA PHE A 496 4.11 10.21 -13.11
C PHE A 496 4.93 9.90 -11.84
N SER A 497 4.37 9.21 -10.85
CA SER A 497 5.09 8.90 -9.59
C SER A 497 6.22 7.89 -9.76
N GLY A 498 6.33 7.26 -10.93
CA GLY A 498 7.26 6.15 -11.18
C GLY A 498 6.66 4.79 -10.81
N LEU A 499 7.33 3.72 -11.24
CA LEU A 499 6.99 2.35 -10.87
C LEU A 499 7.46 2.07 -9.43
N GLU A 500 6.73 1.24 -8.70
CA GLU A 500 7.16 0.81 -7.36
C GLU A 500 8.13 -0.39 -7.46
N PRO A 501 9.14 -0.45 -6.58
CA PRO A 501 10.01 -1.61 -6.47
C PRO A 501 9.26 -2.78 -5.83
N LEU A 502 9.70 -3.99 -6.15
CA LEU A 502 9.34 -5.20 -5.44
C LEU A 502 9.88 -5.13 -4.01
N VAL A 503 8.99 -5.37 -3.07
CA VAL A 503 9.25 -5.51 -1.63
C VAL A 503 9.00 -6.96 -1.24
N SER A 504 9.90 -7.52 -0.44
CA SER A 504 9.73 -8.86 0.14
C SER A 504 8.63 -8.84 1.21
N GLN A 505 7.80 -9.87 1.23
CA GLN A 505 6.76 -10.10 2.25
C GLN A 505 7.05 -11.38 3.04
N PHE A 506 8.31 -11.82 3.03
CA PHE A 506 8.74 -13.07 3.64
C PHE A 506 8.45 -13.08 5.14
N THR A 507 7.61 -14.02 5.56
CA THR A 507 7.20 -14.24 6.94
C THR A 507 7.30 -15.72 7.25
N ALA A 508 7.80 -16.06 8.44
CA ALA A 508 7.86 -17.46 8.85
C ALA A 508 6.47 -17.97 9.26
N SER A 509 6.11 -19.19 8.86
CA SER A 509 4.87 -19.86 9.30
C SER A 509 5.17 -21.08 10.18
N TYR A 510 4.18 -21.57 10.93
CA TYR A 510 4.33 -22.81 11.71
C TYR A 510 4.66 -23.99 10.80
N GLY A 511 3.96 -24.12 9.68
CA GLY A 511 4.22 -25.15 8.68
C GLY A 511 5.65 -25.10 8.13
N MET A 512 6.20 -23.91 7.88
CA MET A 512 7.57 -23.74 7.41
C MET A 512 8.59 -24.24 8.45
N VAL A 513 8.47 -23.81 9.71
CA VAL A 513 9.40 -24.21 10.78
C VAL A 513 9.35 -25.73 11.01
N LEU A 514 8.14 -26.31 11.06
CA LEU A 514 7.95 -27.75 11.24
C LEU A 514 8.55 -28.56 10.07
N ASN A 515 8.35 -28.13 8.83
CA ASN A 515 8.88 -28.83 7.66
C ASN A 515 10.40 -28.68 7.51
N LEU A 516 10.99 -27.59 7.99
CA LEU A 516 12.44 -27.39 7.95
C LEU A 516 13.18 -28.15 9.05
N LEU A 517 12.69 -28.07 10.29
CA LEU A 517 13.38 -28.62 11.46
C LEU A 517 12.97 -30.07 11.79
N GLY A 518 11.79 -30.50 11.33
CA GLY A 518 11.25 -31.83 11.61
C GLY A 518 12.02 -32.94 10.89
N GLY A 519 12.59 -33.87 11.65
CA GLY A 519 13.33 -35.02 11.14
C GLY A 519 12.65 -36.36 11.44
N ALA A 520 12.85 -36.86 12.66
CA ALA A 520 12.37 -38.16 13.09
C ALA A 520 10.91 -38.09 13.58
N LYS A 521 10.04 -38.94 13.01
CA LYS A 521 8.64 -39.11 13.41
C LYS A 521 8.52 -40.02 14.63
N VAL A 522 7.67 -39.65 15.60
CA VAL A 522 7.42 -40.46 16.81
C VAL A 522 6.48 -41.64 16.51
N THR A 523 5.63 -41.52 15.49
CA THR A 523 4.53 -42.46 15.18
C THR A 523 4.90 -43.63 14.25
N GLY A 524 6.20 -43.89 14.04
CA GLY A 524 6.66 -45.01 13.22
C GLY A 524 6.10 -46.35 13.73
N SER A 525 5.22 -46.98 12.94
CA SER A 525 4.80 -48.36 13.15
C SER A 525 6.00 -49.31 12.95
N PRO A 526 6.17 -50.38 13.74
CA PRO A 526 7.32 -51.29 13.63
C PRO A 526 7.37 -52.14 12.35
N GLU A 527 6.40 -52.01 11.42
CA GLU A 527 6.21 -52.94 10.31
C GLU A 527 6.72 -52.44 8.94
N SER A 528 7.12 -51.18 8.79
CA SER A 528 7.83 -50.71 7.59
C SER A 528 9.34 -50.58 7.86
N ASN A 529 10.01 -51.71 8.08
CA ASN A 529 11.48 -51.76 8.10
C ASN A 529 12.01 -51.65 6.67
N ASP A 530 12.14 -50.43 6.16
CA ASP A 530 13.14 -50.12 5.15
C ASP A 530 14.21 -49.21 5.79
N PRO A 531 15.41 -49.73 6.12
CA PRO A 531 16.41 -49.03 6.94
C PRO A 531 17.06 -47.81 6.26
N ASN A 532 16.62 -47.40 5.07
CA ASN A 532 17.26 -46.37 4.25
C ASN A 532 16.52 -45.01 4.17
N VAL A 533 15.39 -44.81 4.86
CA VAL A 533 14.65 -43.52 4.82
C VAL A 533 14.52 -42.89 6.21
N SER A 534 15.66 -42.59 6.82
CA SER A 534 15.70 -41.70 7.99
C SER A 534 15.73 -40.25 7.49
N ARG A 535 14.62 -39.51 7.58
CA ARG A 535 14.62 -38.06 7.37
C ARG A 535 15.45 -37.41 8.48
N SER A 536 16.67 -36.98 8.19
CA SER A 536 17.42 -36.10 9.08
C SER A 536 16.84 -34.69 8.95
N GLY A 537 16.22 -34.18 10.02
CA GLY A 537 15.76 -32.79 10.08
C GLY A 537 16.95 -31.84 9.92
N ARG A 538 16.72 -30.64 9.38
CA ARG A 538 17.80 -29.65 9.23
C ARG A 538 18.16 -29.06 10.58
N THR A 539 19.45 -28.77 10.77
CA THR A 539 19.92 -28.02 11.94
C THR A 539 19.40 -26.58 11.89
N LEU A 540 19.40 -25.89 13.03
CA LEU A 540 19.06 -24.46 13.07
C LEU A 540 19.97 -23.61 12.17
N GLU A 541 21.24 -23.99 12.00
CA GLU A 541 22.19 -23.28 11.13
C GLU A 541 21.85 -23.45 9.64
N GLU A 542 21.46 -24.66 9.24
CA GLU A 542 20.99 -24.93 7.88
C GLU A 542 19.67 -24.21 7.57
N ALA A 543 18.73 -24.21 8.52
CA ALA A 543 17.49 -23.45 8.41
C ALA A 543 17.75 -21.94 8.33
N ARG A 544 18.67 -21.44 9.15
CA ARG A 544 19.10 -20.03 9.12
C ARG A 544 19.65 -19.64 7.76
N LYS A 545 20.52 -20.46 7.17
CA LYS A 545 21.10 -20.20 5.85
C LYS A 545 20.04 -20.06 4.75
N LEU A 546 18.92 -20.79 4.85
CA LEU A 546 17.82 -20.71 3.89
C LEU A 546 16.93 -19.49 4.12
N VAL A 547 16.63 -19.16 5.38
CA VAL A 547 15.89 -17.94 5.73
C VAL A 547 16.68 -16.68 5.33
N GLU A 548 18.00 -16.72 5.49
CA GLU A 548 18.91 -15.65 5.07
C GLU A 548 18.99 -15.48 3.55
N GLN A 549 18.56 -16.48 2.77
CA GLN A 549 18.44 -16.41 1.31
C GLN A 549 17.15 -15.72 0.82
N SER A 550 16.32 -15.16 1.70
CA SER A 550 15.13 -14.40 1.27
C SER A 550 15.48 -13.18 0.41
N PHE A 551 14.53 -12.76 -0.42
CA PHE A 551 14.68 -11.57 -1.28
C PHE A 551 14.87 -10.31 -0.43
N GLY A 552 14.16 -10.22 0.70
CA GLY A 552 14.27 -9.10 1.64
C GLY A 552 15.69 -8.94 2.19
N ASN A 553 16.36 -10.05 2.52
CA ASN A 553 17.74 -10.02 3.01
C ASN A 553 18.75 -9.64 1.92
N TYR A 554 18.52 -10.06 0.68
CA TYR A 554 19.34 -9.65 -0.46
C TYR A 554 19.25 -8.15 -0.73
N VAL A 555 18.03 -7.61 -0.82
CA VAL A 555 17.81 -6.16 -1.01
C VAL A 555 18.33 -5.39 0.20
N GLY A 556 18.06 -5.86 1.42
CA GLY A 556 18.59 -5.26 2.64
C GLY A 556 20.11 -5.20 2.66
N SER A 557 20.80 -6.25 2.19
CA SER A 557 22.27 -6.28 2.10
C SER A 557 22.80 -5.29 1.07
N ASN A 558 22.18 -5.18 -0.11
CA ASN A 558 22.57 -4.22 -1.14
C ASN A 558 22.30 -2.77 -0.71
N VAL A 559 21.14 -2.52 -0.11
CA VAL A 559 20.78 -1.21 0.46
C VAL A 559 21.73 -0.86 1.60
N MET A 560 22.11 -1.82 2.43
CA MET A 560 23.10 -1.62 3.49
C MET A 560 24.47 -1.25 2.89
N LEU A 561 24.92 -1.93 1.83
CA LEU A 561 26.17 -1.60 1.14
C LEU A 561 26.13 -0.17 0.57
N ALA A 562 25.07 0.18 -0.17
CA ALA A 562 24.91 1.52 -0.73
C ALA A 562 24.80 2.61 0.36
N ALA A 563 24.09 2.33 1.44
CA ALA A 563 23.98 3.23 2.58
C ALA A 563 25.33 3.39 3.30
N LYS A 564 26.12 2.32 3.44
CA LYS A 564 27.49 2.39 4.00
C LYS A 564 28.42 3.22 3.12
N GLU A 565 28.34 3.08 1.79
CA GLU A 565 29.10 3.92 0.86
C GLU A 565 28.71 5.40 0.94
N GLU A 566 27.41 5.70 0.97
CA GLU A 566 26.92 7.08 1.13
C GLU A 566 27.31 7.66 2.49
N LEU A 567 27.27 6.85 3.55
CA LEU A 567 27.72 7.25 4.88
C LEU A 567 29.22 7.59 4.87
N ALA A 568 30.04 6.77 4.21
CA ALA A 568 31.48 7.02 4.05
C ALA A 568 31.74 8.32 3.25
N LYS A 569 30.98 8.58 2.17
CA LYS A 569 31.08 9.84 1.41
C LYS A 569 30.72 11.05 2.27
N ILE A 570 29.63 10.98 3.03
CA ILE A 570 29.19 12.07 3.92
C ILE A 570 30.22 12.31 5.03
N GLN A 571 30.79 11.24 5.61
CA GLN A 571 31.84 11.35 6.63
C GLN A 571 33.10 12.03 6.06
N ASN A 572 33.57 11.62 4.89
CA ASN A 572 34.70 12.25 4.21
C ASN A 572 34.44 13.73 3.89
N GLU A 573 33.21 14.10 3.46
CA GLU A 573 32.85 15.50 3.22
C GLU A 573 32.83 16.32 4.53
N ILE A 574 32.33 15.75 5.63
CA ILE A 574 32.36 16.39 6.94
C ILE A 574 33.81 16.63 7.40
N GLU A 575 34.70 15.65 7.25
CA GLU A 575 36.12 15.79 7.61
C GLU A 575 36.80 16.90 6.81
N LEU A 576 36.59 16.92 5.49
CA LEU A 576 37.13 17.96 4.61
C LEU A 576 36.64 19.35 5.03
N LEU A 577 35.33 19.55 5.17
CA LEU A 577 34.74 20.84 5.54
C LEU A 577 35.14 21.27 6.96
N THR A 578 35.31 20.33 7.88
CA THR A 578 35.75 20.63 9.26
C THR A 578 37.21 21.12 9.25
N SER A 579 38.06 20.56 8.39
CA SER A 579 39.44 21.03 8.23
C SER A 579 39.54 22.46 7.69
N GLU A 580 38.61 22.86 6.81
CA GLU A 580 38.57 24.19 6.19
C GLU A 580 38.13 25.33 7.11
N ILE A 581 37.41 25.00 8.19
CA ILE A 581 36.86 25.93 9.20
C ILE A 581 37.70 25.92 10.50
N SER A 582 38.74 25.09 10.58
CA SER A 582 39.62 25.10 11.76
C SER A 582 40.15 26.52 12.04
N ASP A 583 40.29 26.87 13.31
CA ASP A 583 40.73 28.22 13.72
C ASP A 583 42.07 28.58 13.04
N GLU A 584 42.98 27.62 12.88
CA GLU A 584 44.23 27.79 12.13
C GLU A 584 44.05 28.09 10.63
N ALA A 585 43.03 27.50 9.98
CA ALA A 585 42.75 27.73 8.57
C ALA A 585 42.07 29.09 8.35
N ILE A 586 41.19 29.50 9.27
CA ILE A 586 40.56 30.82 9.28
C ILE A 586 41.62 31.89 9.54
N ASP A 587 42.56 31.65 10.45
CA ASP A 587 43.66 32.56 10.75
C ASP A 587 44.63 32.69 9.57
N LYS A 588 45.02 31.57 8.94
CA LYS A 588 45.86 31.60 7.72
C LYS A 588 45.18 32.32 6.55
N LYS A 589 43.86 32.17 6.36
CA LYS A 589 43.10 32.88 5.32
C LYS A 589 42.99 34.37 5.63
N SER A 590 42.81 34.73 6.90
CA SER A 590 42.69 36.11 7.36
C SER A 590 44.03 36.86 7.29
N GLN A 591 45.14 36.21 7.68
CA GLN A 591 46.51 36.78 7.59
C GLN A 591 47.01 36.99 6.16
N LYS A 592 46.46 36.28 5.16
CA LYS A 592 46.80 36.47 3.74
C LYS A 592 46.13 37.67 3.09
N LEU A 593 45.00 38.13 3.62
CA LEU A 593 44.17 39.18 3.03
C LEU A 593 44.31 40.53 3.76
N LEU A 594 44.77 40.53 5.02
CA LEU A 594 44.85 41.72 5.88
C LEU A 594 46.31 42.05 6.23
N SER A 595 46.62 43.33 6.47
CA SER A 595 47.92 43.73 7.04
C SER A 595 48.04 43.25 8.50
N GLN A 596 49.27 42.93 8.94
CA GLN A 596 49.51 42.40 10.30
C GLN A 596 49.00 43.33 11.43
N SER A 597 49.00 44.65 11.21
CA SER A 597 48.47 45.63 12.16
C SER A 597 46.94 45.64 12.21
N ALA A 598 46.26 45.59 11.06
CA ALA A 598 44.80 45.61 10.99
C ALA A 598 44.17 44.32 11.52
N TYR A 599 44.79 43.16 11.25
CA TYR A 599 44.31 41.88 11.79
C TYR A 599 44.42 41.81 13.31
N LYS A 600 45.55 42.27 13.88
CA LYS A 600 45.75 42.31 15.34
C LYS A 600 44.74 43.23 16.02
N GLU A 601 44.49 44.42 15.45
CA GLU A 601 43.50 45.35 15.98
C GLU A 601 42.07 44.80 15.93
N ILE A 602 41.69 44.09 14.85
CA ILE A 602 40.38 43.44 14.74
C ILE A 602 40.25 42.29 15.74
N ALA A 603 41.30 41.50 15.93
CA ALA A 603 41.31 40.38 16.88
C ALA A 603 41.13 40.86 18.33
N ASP A 604 41.91 41.87 18.74
CA ASP A 604 41.84 42.46 20.09
C ASP A 604 40.45 43.06 20.37
N LEU A 605 39.89 43.82 19.41
CA LEU A 605 38.55 44.39 19.53
C LEU A 605 37.45 43.30 19.55
N GLN A 606 37.65 42.18 18.88
CA GLN A 606 36.70 41.05 18.93
C GLN A 606 36.73 40.34 20.27
N GLU A 607 37.90 40.16 20.88
CA GLU A 607 38.04 39.59 22.20
C GLU A 607 37.39 40.48 23.27
N GLU A 608 37.62 41.80 23.18
CA GLU A 608 36.96 42.80 24.02
C GLU A 608 35.42 42.77 23.83
N LEU A 609 34.94 42.65 22.59
CA LEU A 609 33.52 42.51 22.31
C LEU A 609 32.92 41.22 22.90
N ARG A 610 33.67 40.10 22.88
CA ARG A 610 33.22 38.83 23.50
C ARG A 610 33.13 38.98 25.01
N ALA A 611 34.13 39.57 25.66
CA ALA A 611 34.13 39.83 27.10
C ALA A 611 32.95 40.72 27.52
N GLU A 612 32.71 41.83 26.80
CA GLU A 612 31.62 42.75 27.14
C GLU A 612 30.22 42.19 26.82
N LYS A 613 30.11 41.26 25.85
CA LYS A 613 28.87 40.49 25.63
C LYS A 613 28.59 39.52 26.78
N ARG A 614 29.60 38.84 27.33
CA ARG A 614 29.47 37.98 28.52
C ARG A 614 29.05 38.79 29.75
N ARG A 615 29.62 39.98 29.92
CA ARG A 615 29.22 40.90 30.99
C ARG A 615 27.77 41.39 30.83
N ARG A 616 27.32 41.62 29.59
CA ARG A 616 25.94 42.00 29.28
C ARG A 616 24.93 40.89 29.63
N THR A 617 25.25 39.62 29.34
CA THR A 617 24.37 38.49 29.68
C THR A 617 24.24 38.34 31.19
N GLU A 618 25.32 38.52 31.93
CA GLU A 618 25.33 38.50 33.40
C GLU A 618 24.50 39.64 34.01
N LEU A 619 24.65 40.87 33.51
CA LEU A 619 23.83 42.01 33.98
C LEU A 619 22.34 41.87 33.64
N ARG A 620 22.00 41.26 32.48
CA ARG A 620 20.61 40.93 32.15
C ARG A 620 20.02 39.94 33.14
N ARG A 621 20.80 38.91 33.53
CA ARG A 621 20.37 37.90 34.51
C ARG A 621 20.05 38.53 35.86
N ARG A 622 20.90 39.46 36.33
CA ARG A 622 20.66 40.20 37.59
C ARG A 622 19.43 41.12 37.52
N MET A 623 19.23 41.80 36.40
CA MET A 623 18.06 42.65 36.17
C MET A 623 16.76 41.83 36.25
N GLU A 624 16.69 40.65 35.63
CA GLU A 624 15.52 39.78 35.68
C GLU A 624 15.28 39.23 37.10
N LEU A 625 16.34 38.88 37.84
CA LEU A 625 16.21 38.40 39.22
C LEU A 625 15.60 39.47 40.16
N GLU A 626 16.10 40.71 40.09
CA GLU A 626 15.57 41.83 40.90
C GLU A 626 14.12 42.17 40.54
N ARG A 627 13.78 42.05 39.26
CA ARG A 627 12.40 42.22 38.80
C ARG A 627 11.47 41.15 39.35
N MET A 628 11.86 39.88 39.24
CA MET A 628 11.05 38.76 39.75
C MET A 628 10.89 38.86 41.27
N PHE A 629 11.90 39.37 41.99
CA PHE A 629 11.80 39.67 43.41
C PHE A 629 10.77 40.76 43.74
N SER A 630 10.72 41.84 42.95
CA SER A 630 9.76 42.94 43.15
C SER A 630 8.30 42.54 42.88
N LEU A 631 8.06 41.50 42.06
CA LEU A 631 6.72 40.98 41.75
C LEU A 631 6.20 39.99 42.82
N LYS A 632 7.05 39.54 43.75
CA LYS A 632 6.74 38.57 44.81
C LYS A 632 5.52 38.90 45.70
N PRO A 633 5.20 40.18 46.03
CA PRO A 633 4.02 40.52 46.83
C PRO A 633 2.69 40.36 46.07
N LEU A 634 2.64 40.78 44.80
CA LEU A 634 1.45 40.71 43.93
C LEU A 634 1.02 39.25 43.66
N LEU A 635 1.98 38.33 43.67
CA LEU A 635 1.76 36.91 43.43
C LEU A 635 1.21 36.14 44.64
N ARG A 636 1.25 36.73 45.85
CA ARG A 636 0.68 36.12 47.06
C ARG A 636 -0.84 36.30 47.17
N GLU A 637 -1.41 37.33 46.53
CA GLU A 637 -2.85 37.62 46.57
C GLU A 637 -3.68 36.81 45.55
N LEU A 638 -3.06 36.26 44.50
CA LEU A 638 -3.70 35.50 43.41
C LEU A 638 -4.08 34.04 43.78
N GLY A 639 -4.20 33.72 45.08
CA GLY A 639 -4.32 32.36 45.63
C GLY A 639 -5.63 31.60 45.33
N GLU A 640 -6.59 32.18 44.62
CA GLU A 640 -7.86 31.52 44.27
C GLU A 640 -7.82 30.91 42.85
N GLY A 641 -6.85 30.00 42.65
CA GLY A 641 -6.88 29.04 41.53
C GLY A 641 -6.46 29.57 40.15
N HIS A 642 -5.82 30.73 40.05
CA HIS A 642 -5.39 31.31 38.78
C HIS A 642 -3.86 31.26 38.60
N LEU A 643 -3.42 31.01 37.35
CA LEU A 643 -2.03 30.73 36.97
C LEU A 643 -1.13 31.94 37.17
N PRO A 644 0.08 31.80 37.75
CA PRO A 644 0.94 32.98 37.93
C PRO A 644 1.96 33.26 36.80
N PHE A 645 2.33 32.31 35.92
CA PHE A 645 3.44 32.53 34.96
C PHE A 645 3.34 31.78 33.62
N MET A 646 3.77 32.41 32.53
CA MET A 646 4.03 31.83 31.20
C MET A 646 5.35 32.39 30.62
N CYS A 647 6.20 31.61 29.94
CA CYS A 647 7.43 32.12 29.30
C CYS A 647 7.37 31.92 27.79
N LEU A 648 7.45 33.01 27.01
CA LEU A 648 7.37 33.01 25.55
C LEU A 648 8.79 33.07 24.96
N GLN A 649 9.11 32.27 23.93
CA GLN A 649 10.42 32.31 23.27
C GLN A 649 10.26 32.57 21.77
N TYR A 650 11.00 33.53 21.21
CA TYR A 650 11.01 33.79 19.76
C TYR A 650 12.42 34.02 19.24
N SER A 651 12.63 33.82 17.94
CA SER A 651 13.91 34.12 17.27
C SER A 651 13.78 35.39 16.42
N ASP A 652 14.73 36.31 16.58
CA ASP A 652 14.81 37.46 15.66
C ASP A 652 15.41 37.07 14.31
N SER A 653 15.32 37.97 13.32
CA SER A 653 15.88 37.78 11.98
C SER A 653 17.41 37.61 11.95
N GLY A 654 18.09 37.82 13.08
CA GLY A 654 19.50 37.53 13.29
C GLY A 654 19.78 36.16 13.95
N GLY A 655 18.75 35.33 14.15
CA GLY A 655 18.85 34.02 14.81
C GLY A 655 19.10 34.11 16.32
N VAL A 656 18.92 35.29 16.93
CA VAL A 656 19.06 35.45 18.38
C VAL A 656 17.73 35.07 19.02
N GLN A 657 17.76 34.06 19.89
CA GLN A 657 16.61 33.65 20.69
C GLN A 657 16.37 34.67 21.81
N HIS A 658 15.14 35.17 21.89
CA HIS A 658 14.61 36.05 22.92
C HIS A 658 13.59 35.28 23.76
N GLN A 659 13.71 35.35 25.08
CA GLN A 659 12.75 34.78 26.03
C GLN A 659 12.05 35.93 26.77
N ILE A 660 10.72 35.85 26.86
CA ILE A 660 9.82 36.82 27.52
C ILE A 660 9.02 36.06 28.58
N PRO A 661 9.43 36.09 29.86
CA PRO A 661 8.55 35.70 30.95
C PRO A 661 7.38 36.69 31.09
N ALA A 662 6.15 36.18 31.13
CA ALA A 662 4.91 36.91 31.29
C ALA A 662 4.13 36.42 32.50
N VAL A 663 3.54 37.34 33.26
CA VAL A 663 2.72 37.07 34.45
C VAL A 663 1.26 37.13 34.03
N TYR A 664 0.49 36.07 34.28
CA TYR A 664 -0.95 36.05 33.98
C TYR A 664 -1.72 36.85 35.03
N LEU A 665 -2.64 37.71 34.56
CA LEU A 665 -3.32 38.70 35.41
C LEU A 665 -4.83 38.48 35.54
N GLY A 666 -5.50 37.83 34.59
CA GLY A 666 -6.93 37.50 34.69
C GLY A 666 -7.71 37.60 33.37
N MET A 667 -9.04 37.42 33.43
CA MET A 667 -9.96 37.68 32.30
C MET A 667 -10.06 39.19 32.04
N VAL A 668 -10.18 39.59 30.76
CA VAL A 668 -10.32 41.00 30.37
C VAL A 668 -11.47 41.70 31.09
N ASP A 669 -12.61 41.02 31.23
CA ASP A 669 -13.82 41.62 31.83
C ASP A 669 -13.67 41.95 33.32
N SER A 670 -12.74 41.26 34.00
CA SER A 670 -12.41 41.46 35.41
C SER A 670 -11.48 42.66 35.66
N LEU A 671 -10.85 43.21 34.61
CA LEU A 671 -9.97 44.37 34.72
C LEU A 671 -10.78 45.68 34.57
N ASN A 672 -10.70 46.54 35.58
CA ASN A 672 -11.45 47.81 35.66
C ASN A 672 -10.89 48.94 34.76
N THR A 673 -10.12 48.62 33.73
CA THR A 673 -9.47 49.60 32.85
C THR A 673 -10.28 49.83 31.57
N SER A 674 -10.86 51.04 31.44
CA SER A 674 -11.70 51.46 30.31
C SER A 674 -11.02 51.35 28.93
N LYS A 675 -9.69 51.43 28.88
CA LYS A 675 -8.90 51.29 27.63
C LYS A 675 -8.92 49.87 27.05
N VAL A 676 -8.96 48.82 27.87
CA VAL A 676 -8.92 47.42 27.38
C VAL A 676 -10.27 47.00 26.81
N LYS A 677 -11.37 47.40 27.47
CA LYS A 677 -12.74 47.12 27.00
C LYS A 677 -13.07 47.80 25.65
N ASN A 678 -12.53 48.99 25.40
CA ASN A 678 -12.77 49.70 24.14
C ASN A 678 -12.04 49.07 22.93
N ILE A 679 -10.92 48.36 23.13
CA ILE A 679 -10.15 47.73 22.04
C ILE A 679 -10.79 46.40 21.60
N VAL A 680 -11.46 45.68 22.50
CA VAL A 680 -12.16 44.42 22.18
C VAL A 680 -13.46 44.69 21.40
N HIS A 681 -14.09 45.86 21.59
CA HIS A 681 -15.34 46.25 20.92
C HIS A 681 -15.16 46.95 19.56
N ASP A 682 -13.95 47.38 19.18
CA ASP A 682 -13.66 47.93 17.84
C ASP A 682 -13.49 46.77 16.83
N SER A 683 -14.61 46.11 16.55
CA SER A 683 -14.73 44.94 15.68
C SER A 683 -14.78 45.34 14.21
N ASP A 684 -13.62 45.44 13.54
CA ASP A 684 -13.52 45.29 12.08
C ASP A 684 -12.19 44.70 11.57
N PHE A 685 -11.32 44.15 12.43
CA PHE A 685 -10.06 43.49 12.00
C PHE A 685 -9.80 42.07 12.56
N PHE A 686 -10.72 41.49 13.34
CA PHE A 686 -10.52 40.19 13.99
C PHE A 686 -11.45 39.08 13.46
N ALA A 687 -11.33 38.73 12.17
CA ALA A 687 -11.82 37.45 11.66
C ALA A 687 -10.65 36.46 11.54
N LEU A 688 -10.46 35.64 12.58
CA LEU A 688 -9.51 34.53 12.64
C LEU A 688 -9.88 33.45 11.62
N ASN A 689 -9.07 33.26 10.57
CA ASN A 689 -9.05 32.06 9.72
C ASN A 689 -8.44 30.89 10.49
N VAL A 690 -9.21 30.28 11.39
CA VAL A 690 -8.87 28.98 12.00
C VAL A 690 -9.84 27.94 11.45
N GLU A 691 -9.40 27.18 10.45
CA GLU A 691 -10.01 25.89 10.11
C GLU A 691 -9.85 24.99 11.36
N VAL A 692 -10.94 24.81 12.10
CA VAL A 692 -11.00 23.84 13.20
C VAL A 692 -11.23 22.48 12.57
N ASP A 693 -10.26 21.58 12.70
CA ASP A 693 -10.45 20.14 12.53
C ASP A 693 -11.51 19.66 13.54
N ILE A 694 -12.68 19.27 13.04
CA ILE A 694 -13.73 18.62 13.82
C ILE A 694 -13.57 17.11 13.65
N TYR A 695 -12.85 16.47 14.58
CA TYR A 695 -13.04 15.07 14.92
C TYR A 695 -12.87 14.88 16.43
N SER A 696 -13.89 15.27 17.17
CA SER A 696 -14.25 14.60 18.43
C SER A 696 -15.76 14.73 18.57
N SER A 697 -16.45 13.62 18.39
CA SER A 697 -17.84 13.45 18.77
C SER A 697 -17.95 13.66 20.27
N ASP A 698 -18.64 14.71 20.69
CA ASP A 698 -19.53 14.66 21.83
C ASP A 698 -20.60 15.74 21.67
N THR A 699 -21.83 15.29 21.84
CA THR A 699 -23.06 16.08 21.78
C THR A 699 -23.16 16.97 23.02
N GLU A 700 -23.24 18.28 22.83
CA GLU A 700 -24.08 19.17 23.64
C GLU A 700 -24.21 20.55 22.97
N SER A 701 -25.42 21.07 23.01
CA SER A 701 -25.84 22.35 22.46
C SER A 701 -25.35 23.50 23.34
N GLU A 702 -24.48 24.38 22.84
CA GLU A 702 -24.25 25.68 23.47
C GLU A 702 -24.24 26.82 22.44
N HIS A 703 -24.92 27.89 22.82
CA HIS A 703 -25.08 29.15 22.11
C HIS A 703 -23.73 29.76 21.70
N GLY A 704 -23.74 30.58 20.64
CA GLY A 704 -22.55 31.28 20.15
C GLY A 704 -21.83 32.03 21.26
N ALA A 705 -20.75 31.42 21.76
CA ALA A 705 -19.90 31.98 22.78
C ALA A 705 -18.96 33.00 22.12
N GLU A 706 -19.10 34.27 22.48
CA GLU A 706 -18.05 35.24 22.22
C GLU A 706 -16.74 34.73 22.86
N PRO A 707 -15.60 34.83 22.17
CA PRO A 707 -14.34 34.35 22.73
C PRO A 707 -13.99 35.15 23.99
N SER A 708 -13.92 34.47 25.12
CA SER A 708 -13.39 35.01 26.38
C SER A 708 -11.89 35.26 26.25
N TYR A 709 -11.50 36.50 26.47
CA TYR A 709 -10.13 36.95 26.39
C TYR A 709 -9.49 37.08 27.78
N HIS A 710 -8.22 36.72 27.88
CA HIS A 710 -7.40 36.72 29.08
C HIS A 710 -6.15 37.56 28.85
N VAL A 711 -5.56 38.11 29.91
CA VAL A 711 -4.47 39.07 29.82
C VAL A 711 -3.25 38.63 30.65
N ALA A 712 -2.04 38.82 30.10
CA ALA A 712 -0.77 38.66 30.80
C ALA A 712 0.15 39.88 30.55
N LEU A 713 1.02 40.19 31.50
CA LEU A 713 2.02 41.26 31.39
C LEU A 713 3.42 40.66 31.19
N GLY A 714 4.08 41.02 30.08
CA GLY A 714 5.36 40.45 29.67
C GLY A 714 6.61 41.13 30.22
N SER A 715 7.75 40.47 30.00
CA SER A 715 9.06 40.96 30.47
C SER A 715 9.54 42.23 29.76
N ASP A 716 8.87 42.61 28.70
CA ASP A 716 9.09 43.79 27.89
C ASP A 716 8.14 44.94 28.26
N ASN A 717 7.39 44.81 29.37
CA ASN A 717 6.34 45.74 29.80
C ASN A 717 5.17 45.83 28.81
N SER A 718 5.06 44.88 27.88
CA SER A 718 3.94 44.79 26.94
C SER A 718 2.85 43.90 27.50
N TRP A 719 1.61 44.27 27.22
CA TRP A 719 0.43 43.50 27.59
C TRP A 719 0.09 42.51 26.47
N TYR A 720 -0.15 41.27 26.84
CA TYR A 720 -0.46 40.14 25.96
C TYR A 720 -1.87 39.65 26.25
N LEU A 721 -2.66 39.46 25.20
CA LEU A 721 -4.00 38.93 25.30
C LEU A 721 -3.97 37.45 24.86
N PHE A 722 -4.90 36.60 25.34
CA PHE A 722 -5.03 35.18 24.98
C PHE A 722 -6.49 34.76 24.99
N THR A 723 -6.91 33.78 24.17
CA THR A 723 -8.28 33.22 24.26
C THR A 723 -8.33 32.01 25.20
N GLU A 724 -9.46 31.78 25.86
CA GLU A 724 -9.66 30.68 26.80
C GLU A 724 -9.39 29.28 26.20
N LYS A 725 -9.74 29.05 24.92
CA LYS A 725 -9.47 27.79 24.21
C LYS A 725 -7.99 27.41 24.21
N TRP A 726 -7.10 28.39 24.01
CA TRP A 726 -5.66 28.16 23.94
C TRP A 726 -5.05 27.88 25.30
N ILE A 727 -5.50 28.60 26.34
CA ILE A 727 -5.09 28.34 27.72
C ILE A 727 -5.47 26.91 28.11
N LYS A 728 -6.70 26.47 27.82
CA LYS A 728 -7.19 25.10 28.12
C LYS A 728 -6.45 24.01 27.34
N THR A 729 -6.05 24.27 26.09
CA THR A 729 -5.36 23.28 25.23
C THR A 729 -3.95 22.99 25.73
N VAL A 730 -3.20 24.05 26.05
CA VAL A 730 -1.86 23.94 26.68
C VAL A 730 -1.95 23.23 28.03
N TYR A 731 -3.05 23.45 28.77
CA TYR A 731 -3.31 22.81 30.07
C TYR A 731 -3.61 21.31 29.99
N LYS A 732 -4.35 20.87 28.95
CA LYS A 732 -4.80 19.47 28.83
C LYS A 732 -3.78 18.55 28.16
N SER A 733 -2.97 19.05 27.23
CA SER A 733 -2.21 18.19 26.30
C SER A 733 -0.69 18.37 26.32
N GLY A 734 -0.16 19.43 26.94
CA GLY A 734 1.23 19.84 26.66
C GLY A 734 1.39 20.34 25.21
N PHE A 735 2.58 20.83 24.83
CA PHE A 735 2.79 21.35 23.47
C PHE A 735 2.77 20.25 22.39
N PRO A 736 2.26 20.52 21.18
CA PRO A 736 2.10 19.53 20.10
C PRO A 736 3.40 18.94 19.56
N ASN A 737 4.58 19.46 19.93
CA ASN A 737 5.88 19.00 19.42
C ASN A 737 6.69 18.12 20.39
N VAL A 738 6.15 17.79 21.57
CA VAL A 738 6.79 16.88 22.53
C VAL A 738 5.75 15.88 23.02
N ALA A 739 5.83 14.63 22.56
CA ALA A 739 4.99 13.57 23.08
C ALA A 739 5.43 13.24 24.51
N LEU A 740 4.58 13.49 25.50
CA LEU A 740 4.78 13.00 26.87
C LEU A 740 4.70 11.47 26.86
N ALA A 741 5.67 10.79 27.49
CA ALA A 741 5.61 9.35 27.64
C ALA A 741 4.56 8.99 28.71
N LEU A 742 3.93 7.81 28.57
CA LEU A 742 2.96 7.30 29.55
C LEU A 742 3.61 7.20 30.94
N GLY A 743 3.27 8.15 31.83
CA GLY A 743 3.76 8.21 33.21
C GLY A 743 4.42 9.53 33.61
N ASP A 744 4.65 10.47 32.69
CA ASP A 744 5.20 11.79 33.03
C ASP A 744 4.18 12.66 33.79
N ALA A 745 4.62 13.31 34.87
CA ALA A 745 3.77 14.21 35.66
C ALA A 745 3.27 15.38 34.80
N LEU A 746 1.99 15.74 34.96
CA LEU A 746 1.44 16.84 34.20
C LEU A 746 2.20 18.13 34.54
N PRO A 747 2.54 18.94 33.55
CA PRO A 747 2.89 20.35 33.69
C PRO A 747 2.49 21.12 34.96
N ARG A 748 1.21 21.05 35.29
CA ARG A 748 0.57 21.75 36.41
C ARG A 748 1.11 21.25 37.74
N ASP A 749 1.32 19.95 37.89
CA ASP A 749 1.69 19.31 39.14
C ASP A 749 3.17 19.62 39.47
N ILE A 750 4.01 19.70 38.45
CA ILE A 750 5.42 20.09 38.55
C ILE A 750 5.57 21.57 38.96
N ILE A 751 4.79 22.46 38.34
CA ILE A 751 4.82 23.91 38.65
C ILE A 751 4.28 24.17 40.06
N THR A 752 3.23 23.44 40.46
CA THR A 752 2.65 23.56 41.81
C THR A 752 3.64 23.10 42.88
N MET A 753 4.44 22.06 42.61
CA MET A 753 5.54 21.63 43.50
C MET A 753 6.67 22.67 43.62
N LEU A 754 7.02 23.38 42.54
CA LEU A 754 8.11 24.38 42.55
C LEU A 754 7.71 25.71 43.20
N LEU A 755 6.40 26.01 43.22
CA LEU A 755 5.82 27.24 43.78
C LEU A 755 5.21 27.06 45.17
N ASP A 756 5.53 25.96 45.87
CA ASP A 756 4.89 25.62 47.13
C ASP A 756 4.98 26.75 48.18
N LYS A 757 3.88 26.92 48.93
CA LYS A 757 3.50 28.16 49.65
C LYS A 757 4.54 28.65 50.66
N GLU A 758 5.39 27.77 51.16
CA GLU A 758 6.32 28.10 52.25
C GLU A 758 7.72 28.49 51.79
N SER A 759 8.18 28.08 50.59
CA SER A 759 9.60 28.24 50.23
C SER A 759 9.87 29.13 49.01
N MET A 760 8.90 29.37 48.10
CA MET A 760 8.99 30.30 46.94
C MET A 760 10.43 30.47 46.40
N GLN A 761 11.03 29.37 45.94
CA GLN A 761 12.46 29.31 45.56
C GLN A 761 12.69 29.78 44.12
N TRP A 762 12.61 31.10 43.91
CA TRP A 762 12.71 31.76 42.59
C TRP A 762 13.98 31.43 41.80
N GLN A 763 15.10 31.18 42.49
CA GLN A 763 16.36 30.74 41.86
C GLN A 763 16.23 29.38 41.19
N LYS A 764 15.49 28.43 41.78
CA LYS A 764 15.33 27.09 41.20
C LYS A 764 14.47 27.09 39.93
N VAL A 765 13.51 28.01 39.80
CA VAL A 765 12.73 28.15 38.55
C VAL A 765 13.61 28.68 37.41
N ALA A 766 14.55 29.59 37.71
CA ALA A 766 15.48 30.15 36.74
C ALA A 766 16.67 29.24 36.40
N GLU A 767 16.98 28.25 37.24
CA GLU A 767 18.16 27.37 37.13
C GLU A 767 17.84 25.88 36.92
N SER A 768 16.57 25.48 36.98
CA SER A 768 16.14 24.09 36.79
C SER A 768 16.34 23.61 35.35
N GLU A 769 16.86 22.39 35.15
CA GLU A 769 16.94 21.73 33.83
C GLU A 769 15.56 21.32 33.28
N LEU A 770 14.53 21.23 34.14
CA LEU A 770 13.11 21.15 33.76
C LEU A 770 12.44 22.55 33.69
N GLY A 771 13.12 23.59 34.19
CA GLY A 771 12.95 24.98 33.80
C GLY A 771 13.57 25.26 32.41
N GLY A 772 14.08 24.21 31.76
CA GLY A 772 14.15 24.11 30.32
C GLY A 772 12.75 24.11 29.71
N LEU A 773 12.34 25.30 29.26
CA LEU A 773 11.50 25.50 28.09
C LEU A 773 10.09 24.89 28.12
N TRP A 774 9.13 25.72 28.55
CA TRP A 774 7.84 25.78 27.87
C TRP A 774 8.00 26.64 26.61
N SER A 775 8.78 26.15 25.64
CA SER A 775 9.06 26.89 24.42
C SER A 775 8.11 26.49 23.29
N MET A 776 7.47 27.48 22.70
CA MET A 776 7.19 27.42 21.27
C MET A 776 8.37 28.05 20.54
N GLU A 777 8.86 27.44 19.47
CA GLU A 777 9.79 28.11 18.55
C GLU A 777 8.97 28.78 17.45
N GLY A 778 9.22 30.07 17.23
CA GLY A 778 8.73 30.80 16.06
C GLY A 778 9.49 32.11 15.89
N SER A 779 9.57 32.62 14.66
CA SER A 779 10.04 33.99 14.46
C SER A 779 8.98 34.98 14.94
N LEU A 780 9.34 36.19 15.34
CA LEU A 780 8.34 37.21 15.75
C LEU A 780 7.25 37.43 14.68
N GLU A 781 7.59 37.21 13.41
CA GLU A 781 6.68 37.23 12.25
C GLU A 781 5.79 35.97 12.15
N THR A 782 6.21 34.82 12.69
CA THR A 782 5.38 33.60 12.74
C THR A 782 4.36 33.70 13.87
N TRP A 783 4.75 34.28 15.01
CA TRP A 783 3.88 34.44 16.18
C TRP A 783 2.73 35.41 15.95
N SER A 784 2.95 36.48 15.18
CA SER A 784 1.89 37.41 14.77
C SER A 784 0.86 36.80 13.82
N TRP A 785 1.16 35.65 13.21
CA TRP A 785 0.25 34.91 12.33
C TRP A 785 -0.41 33.71 13.01
N SER A 786 0.26 33.06 13.97
CA SER A 786 -0.25 31.86 14.66
C SER A 786 -1.10 32.16 15.90
N LEU A 787 -0.95 33.35 16.49
CA LEU A 787 -1.81 33.85 17.56
C LEU A 787 -2.34 35.21 17.09
N ASN A 788 -3.58 35.28 16.57
CA ASN A 788 -4.25 36.58 16.38
C ASN A 788 -4.64 37.12 17.76
N VAL A 789 -3.64 37.48 18.54
CA VAL A 789 -3.90 38.12 19.81
C VAL A 789 -3.06 39.39 19.88
N PRO A 790 -3.70 40.56 19.92
CA PRO A 790 -3.00 41.83 19.79
C PRO A 790 -2.02 41.99 20.94
N VAL A 791 -0.76 42.29 20.61
CA VAL A 791 0.18 42.86 21.56
C VAL A 791 -0.29 44.29 21.79
N LEU A 792 -0.72 44.60 23.01
CA LEU A 792 -1.14 45.93 23.42
C LEU A 792 0.12 46.80 23.57
N SER A 793 0.75 47.16 22.45
CA SER A 793 1.98 47.97 22.40
C SER A 793 1.73 49.47 22.61
N SER A 794 0.55 49.85 23.11
CA SER A 794 0.06 51.23 23.23
C SER A 794 -0.28 51.65 24.65
N PHE A 795 0.26 50.95 25.65
CA PHE A 795 0.40 51.52 26.99
C PHE A 795 1.78 52.17 27.08
N SER A 796 1.78 53.51 27.09
CA SER A 796 2.97 54.34 27.24
C SER A 796 3.69 54.01 28.54
N GLU A 797 5.02 54.21 28.55
CA GLU A 797 5.92 54.07 29.72
C GLU A 797 5.48 54.89 30.96
N ASP A 798 4.45 55.74 30.80
CA ASP A 798 3.94 56.70 31.79
C ASP A 798 2.73 56.22 32.61
N ASP A 799 2.18 55.02 32.37
CA ASP A 799 1.11 54.51 33.24
C ASP A 799 1.72 53.89 34.52
N GLU A 800 1.70 54.68 35.59
CA GLU A 800 2.07 54.37 36.97
C GLU A 800 1.41 53.07 37.48
N VAL A 801 2.06 51.93 37.24
CA VAL A 801 1.74 50.67 37.93
C VAL A 801 2.88 50.35 38.90
N LEU A 802 2.74 50.92 40.10
CA LEU A 802 3.09 50.36 41.40
C LEU A 802 4.57 49.95 41.66
N GLN A 803 5.31 50.88 42.28
CA GLN A 803 6.43 50.66 43.22
C GLN A 803 7.41 49.49 42.92
N PHE A 804 8.17 49.58 41.83
CA PHE A 804 9.38 48.77 41.68
C PHE A 804 10.50 49.27 42.61
N SER A 805 11.29 48.34 43.20
CA SER A 805 12.38 48.70 44.12
C SER A 805 13.48 49.53 43.44
N GLN A 806 14.13 50.43 44.19
CA GLN A 806 15.29 51.21 43.71
C GLN A 806 16.39 50.29 43.10
N ALA A 807 16.50 49.06 43.60
CA ALA A 807 17.47 48.06 43.13
C ALA A 807 17.19 47.60 41.68
N TYR A 808 15.93 47.40 41.29
CA TYR A 808 15.57 47.06 39.91
C TYR A 808 15.89 48.21 38.95
N HIS A 809 15.58 49.45 39.33
CA HIS A 809 15.89 50.63 38.52
C HIS A 809 17.39 50.75 38.25
N ASN A 810 18.21 50.56 39.29
CA ASN A 810 19.67 50.56 39.17
C ASN A 810 20.19 49.40 38.27
N ALA A 811 19.58 48.21 38.34
CA ALA A 811 19.95 47.07 37.50
C ALA A 811 19.61 47.30 36.02
N VAL A 812 18.46 47.93 35.74
CA VAL A 812 18.04 48.33 34.39
C VAL A 812 18.99 49.37 33.80
N GLU A 813 19.38 50.39 34.56
CA GLU A 813 20.37 51.38 34.11
C GLU A 813 21.74 50.76 33.81
N CYS A 814 22.25 49.89 34.70
CA CYS A 814 23.50 49.18 34.48
C CYS A 814 23.46 48.31 33.20
N TYR A 815 22.32 47.66 32.92
CA TYR A 815 22.14 46.89 31.69
C TYR A 815 22.06 47.79 30.44
N LYS A 816 21.35 48.93 30.52
CA LYS A 816 21.26 49.93 29.45
C LYS A 816 22.65 50.49 29.11
N ASP A 817 23.44 50.86 30.11
CA ASP A 817 24.81 51.33 29.94
C ASP A 817 25.70 50.28 29.29
N GLN A 818 25.63 49.04 29.75
CA GLN A 818 26.40 47.96 29.15
C GLN A 818 25.99 47.66 27.70
N ARG A 819 24.69 47.75 27.38
CA ARG A 819 24.18 47.61 26.01
C ARG A 819 24.72 48.73 25.11
N THR A 820 24.82 49.97 25.62
CA THR A 820 25.40 51.08 24.85
C THR A 820 26.91 50.86 24.61
N LYS A 821 27.66 50.34 25.59
CA LYS A 821 29.09 49.97 25.42
C LYS A 821 29.29 48.90 24.35
N VAL A 822 28.52 47.81 24.38
CA VAL A 822 28.56 46.76 23.34
C VAL A 822 28.19 47.33 21.96
N ALA A 823 27.23 48.24 21.88
CA ALA A 823 26.85 48.90 20.64
C ALA A 823 27.96 49.84 20.10
N ARG A 824 28.65 50.58 20.99
CA ARG A 824 29.80 51.42 20.64
C ARG A 824 30.97 50.57 20.12
N LEU A 825 31.30 49.45 20.78
CA LEU A 825 32.34 48.51 20.33
C LEU A 825 32.00 47.88 18.98
N LYS A 826 30.75 47.47 18.74
CA LYS A 826 30.31 47.01 17.42
C LYS A 826 30.48 48.07 16.33
N LYS A 827 30.15 49.33 16.63
CA LYS A 827 30.36 50.46 15.69
C LYS A 827 31.85 50.74 15.46
N LYS A 828 32.70 50.58 16.48
CA LYS A 828 34.16 50.74 16.38
C LYS A 828 34.75 49.67 15.45
N ILE A 829 34.42 48.39 15.68
CA ILE A 829 34.85 47.26 14.84
C ILE A 829 34.38 47.42 13.38
N ALA A 830 33.15 47.89 13.17
CA ALA A 830 32.62 48.10 11.82
C ALA A 830 33.31 49.24 11.04
N ARG A 831 34.02 50.13 11.74
CA ARG A 831 34.76 51.27 11.15
C ARG A 831 36.25 50.95 10.94
N THR A 832 36.77 49.87 11.50
CA THR A 832 38.17 49.45 11.33
C THR A 832 38.43 48.99 9.89
N GLU A 833 39.58 49.39 9.33
CA GLU A 833 39.99 49.00 7.98
C GLU A 833 40.14 47.48 7.87
N GLY A 834 39.65 46.88 6.76
CA GLY A 834 39.70 45.42 6.54
C GLY A 834 38.56 44.60 7.17
N PHE A 835 37.72 45.17 8.05
CA PHE A 835 36.64 44.42 8.71
C PHE A 835 35.59 43.84 7.73
N ARG A 836 35.34 44.49 6.58
CA ARG A 836 34.41 43.98 5.56
C ARG A 836 34.88 42.66 4.94
N GLU A 837 36.19 42.49 4.76
CA GLU A 837 36.79 41.30 4.17
C GLU A 837 36.84 40.17 5.19
N TYR A 838 37.23 40.49 6.42
CA TYR A 838 37.17 39.56 7.56
C TYR A 838 35.74 39.06 7.84
N LYS A 839 34.74 39.94 7.76
CA LYS A 839 33.33 39.57 7.92
C LYS A 839 32.87 38.56 6.86
N LYS A 840 33.31 38.69 5.61
CA LYS A 840 33.01 37.70 4.55
C LYS A 840 33.59 36.32 4.86
N ILE A 841 34.79 36.26 5.45
CA ILE A 841 35.42 34.99 5.87
C ILE A 841 34.61 34.33 6.99
N ILE A 842 34.17 35.10 7.99
CA ILE A 842 33.34 34.59 9.09
C ILE A 842 31.96 34.15 8.60
N ASP A 843 31.32 34.93 7.72
CA ASP A 843 30.01 34.59 7.18
C ASP A 843 30.10 33.30 6.32
N MET A 844 31.20 33.11 5.59
CA MET A 844 31.49 31.85 4.87
C MET A 844 31.75 30.68 5.83
N ALA A 845 32.51 30.89 6.90
CA ALA A 845 32.76 29.88 7.92
C ALA A 845 31.45 29.42 8.59
N LYS A 846 30.56 30.36 8.94
CA LYS A 846 29.24 30.07 9.50
C LYS A 846 28.33 29.31 8.53
N PHE A 847 28.34 29.67 7.25
CA PHE A 847 27.58 28.94 6.23
C PHE A 847 28.08 27.49 6.11
N THR A 848 29.40 27.31 6.18
CA THR A 848 30.02 25.99 6.10
C THR A 848 29.76 25.17 7.39
N GLU A 849 29.74 25.80 8.56
CA GLU A 849 29.37 25.19 9.84
C GLU A 849 27.92 24.71 9.85
N GLU A 850 27.00 25.51 9.31
CA GLU A 850 25.59 25.13 9.15
C GLU A 850 25.42 23.97 8.15
N LYS A 851 26.21 23.94 7.07
CA LYS A 851 26.27 22.80 6.15
C LYS A 851 26.77 21.52 6.87
N ILE A 852 27.83 21.61 7.67
CA ILE A 852 28.33 20.49 8.48
C ILE A 852 27.25 19.99 9.45
N ARG A 853 26.53 20.89 10.12
CA ARG A 853 25.43 20.53 11.02
C ARG A 853 24.35 19.73 10.29
N ARG A 854 23.94 20.15 9.09
CA ARG A 854 22.97 19.43 8.25
C ARG A 854 23.49 18.06 7.82
N LEU A 855 24.76 17.97 7.40
CA LEU A 855 25.38 16.69 7.02
C LEU A 855 25.50 15.73 8.21
N LYS A 856 25.89 16.20 9.39
CA LYS A 856 25.91 15.40 10.63
C LYS A 856 24.52 14.88 11.00
N ALA A 857 23.47 15.70 10.88
CA ALA A 857 22.10 15.26 11.09
C ALA A 857 21.66 14.19 10.08
N ARG A 858 22.02 14.36 8.80
CA ARG A 858 21.77 13.36 7.74
C ARG A 858 22.51 12.05 8.01
N SER A 859 23.78 12.11 8.41
CA SER A 859 24.60 10.95 8.76
C SER A 859 24.00 10.16 9.94
N ARG A 860 23.58 10.84 11.01
CA ARG A 860 22.90 10.19 12.16
C ARG A 860 21.63 9.45 11.72
N ARG A 861 20.77 10.09 10.93
CA ARG A 861 19.54 9.45 10.41
C ARG A 861 19.85 8.23 9.56
N LEU A 862 20.90 8.30 8.74
CA LEU A 862 21.32 7.17 7.90
C LEU A 862 21.85 6.01 8.75
N SER A 863 22.65 6.30 9.79
CA SER A 863 23.17 5.31 10.72
C SER A 863 22.05 4.58 11.47
N THR A 864 21.08 5.32 12.02
CA THR A 864 19.92 4.73 12.71
C THR A 864 19.09 3.85 11.76
N ARG A 865 18.98 4.25 10.49
CA ARG A 865 18.28 3.45 9.47
C ARG A 865 19.03 2.15 9.14
N ILE A 866 20.37 2.17 9.11
CA ILE A 866 21.18 0.96 8.89
C ILE A 866 20.99 -0.05 10.03
N GLU A 867 20.95 0.41 11.28
CA GLU A 867 20.70 -0.46 12.45
C GLU A 867 19.30 -1.09 12.44
N GLN A 868 18.32 -0.45 11.79
CA GLN A 868 16.95 -0.96 11.65
C GLN A 868 16.75 -1.97 10.52
N ILE A 869 17.72 -2.14 9.61
CA ILE A 869 17.63 -3.05 8.45
C ILE A 869 18.09 -4.50 8.81
N GLU A 870 18.13 -4.88 10.09
CA GLU A 870 18.43 -6.26 10.48
C GLU A 870 17.43 -7.28 9.87
N PRO A 871 17.86 -8.53 9.57
CA PRO A 871 17.01 -9.58 9.01
C PRO A 871 15.79 -9.90 9.91
N SER A 872 14.63 -9.32 9.63
CA SER A 872 13.40 -9.56 10.40
C SER A 872 12.96 -11.02 10.37
N GLY A 873 13.14 -11.69 9.23
CA GLY A 873 12.64 -13.06 9.02
C GLY A 873 13.25 -14.13 9.93
N TRP A 874 14.53 -14.03 10.31
CA TRP A 874 15.15 -15.00 11.23
C TRP A 874 14.69 -14.82 12.67
N LYS A 875 14.47 -13.57 13.09
CA LYS A 875 13.92 -13.27 14.41
C LYS A 875 12.52 -13.87 14.55
N GLU A 876 11.66 -13.67 13.56
CA GLU A 876 10.32 -14.27 13.51
C GLU A 876 10.38 -15.80 13.52
N PHE A 877 11.28 -16.40 12.73
CA PHE A 877 11.50 -17.84 12.71
C PHE A 877 11.84 -18.40 14.11
N LEU A 878 12.73 -17.73 14.84
CA LEU A 878 13.09 -18.12 16.21
C LEU A 878 11.90 -17.99 17.17
N GLN A 879 11.15 -16.89 17.09
CA GLN A 879 9.96 -16.67 17.93
C GLN A 879 8.91 -17.77 17.71
N ILE A 880 8.66 -18.16 16.46
CA ILE A 880 7.74 -19.26 16.12
C ILE A 880 8.29 -20.60 16.60
N SER A 881 9.59 -20.84 16.45
CA SER A 881 10.20 -22.08 16.94
C SER A 881 10.01 -22.25 18.46
N ASN A 882 10.11 -21.18 19.23
CA ASN A 882 9.89 -21.21 20.68
C ASN A 882 8.44 -21.59 21.03
N VAL A 883 7.45 -21.08 20.29
CA VAL A 883 6.03 -21.46 20.46
C VAL A 883 5.83 -22.95 20.18
N ILE A 884 6.38 -23.44 19.06
CA ILE A 884 6.30 -24.86 18.66
C ILE A 884 6.97 -25.77 19.71
N HIS A 885 8.07 -25.32 20.30
CA HIS A 885 8.78 -26.06 21.35
C HIS A 885 7.98 -26.12 22.65
N GLU A 886 7.47 -24.99 23.13
CA GLU A 886 6.71 -24.91 24.37
C GLU A 886 5.40 -25.73 24.29
N ILE A 887 4.73 -25.72 23.13
CA ILE A 887 3.50 -26.50 22.91
C ILE A 887 3.76 -27.98 22.63
N ARG A 888 5.03 -28.42 22.62
CA ARG A 888 5.46 -29.79 22.31
C ARG A 888 4.95 -30.28 20.96
N ALA A 889 5.02 -29.43 19.94
CA ALA A 889 4.82 -29.84 18.55
C ALA A 889 6.14 -30.35 17.91
N LEU A 890 7.27 -29.75 18.28
CA LEU A 890 8.61 -30.19 17.88
C LEU A 890 9.60 -29.94 19.04
N ASP A 891 10.47 -30.89 19.32
CA ASP A 891 11.64 -30.62 20.14
C ASP A 891 12.81 -30.16 19.24
N ILE A 892 13.20 -28.89 19.39
CA ILE A 892 14.24 -28.25 18.57
C ILE A 892 15.60 -28.91 18.80
N ASN A 893 15.87 -29.43 20.01
CA ASN A 893 17.18 -30.00 20.34
C ASN A 893 17.36 -31.40 19.78
N THR A 894 16.28 -32.18 19.75
CA THR A 894 16.31 -33.58 19.29
C THR A 894 15.78 -33.75 17.87
N HIS A 895 15.22 -32.71 17.26
CA HIS A 895 14.55 -32.73 15.95
C HIS A 895 13.40 -33.75 15.86
N VAL A 896 12.87 -34.17 17.02
CA VAL A 896 11.77 -35.11 17.13
C VAL A 896 10.45 -34.36 16.97
N ILE A 897 9.68 -34.71 15.95
CA ILE A 897 8.36 -34.14 15.72
C ILE A 897 7.31 -34.94 16.49
N PHE A 898 6.59 -34.25 17.37
CA PHE A 898 5.50 -34.88 18.13
C PHE A 898 4.26 -35.03 17.24
N PRO A 899 3.28 -35.87 17.61
CA PRO A 899 2.11 -36.09 16.76
C PRO A 899 1.31 -34.80 16.46
N LEU A 900 1.31 -33.81 17.37
CA LEU A 900 0.72 -32.49 17.11
C LEU A 900 1.45 -31.78 15.96
N GLY A 901 2.79 -31.81 15.97
CA GLY A 901 3.63 -31.25 14.92
C GLY A 901 3.50 -32.02 13.62
N GLU A 902 3.32 -33.35 13.64
CA GLU A 902 3.11 -34.15 12.43
C GLU A 902 1.80 -33.75 11.72
N THR A 903 0.71 -33.60 12.48
CA THR A 903 -0.55 -33.10 11.93
C THR A 903 -0.41 -31.66 11.44
N ALA A 904 0.23 -30.78 12.22
CA ALA A 904 0.44 -29.36 11.88
C ALA A 904 1.36 -29.17 10.65
N ALA A 905 2.33 -30.04 10.42
CA ALA A 905 3.20 -30.01 9.24
C ALA A 905 2.47 -30.44 7.96
N ALA A 906 1.44 -31.29 8.10
CA ALA A 906 0.69 -31.88 6.99
C ALA A 906 -0.56 -31.08 6.58
N ILE A 907 -1.19 -30.38 7.54
CA ILE A 907 -2.39 -29.58 7.30
C ILE A 907 -2.07 -28.25 6.61
N ARG A 908 -2.97 -27.78 5.76
CA ARG A 908 -2.87 -26.50 5.07
C ARG A 908 -3.96 -25.55 5.56
N GLY A 909 -3.54 -24.37 6.01
CA GLY A 909 -4.43 -23.30 6.45
C GLY A 909 -3.63 -22.07 6.88
N GLU A 910 -4.32 -21.04 7.37
CA GLU A 910 -3.69 -19.78 7.81
C GLU A 910 -2.91 -19.96 9.13
N ASN A 911 -3.35 -20.88 9.99
CA ASN A 911 -2.67 -21.23 11.23
C ASN A 911 -2.68 -22.76 11.42
N GLU A 912 -1.62 -23.41 10.93
CA GLU A 912 -1.56 -24.87 10.87
C GLU A 912 -1.51 -25.50 12.27
N LEU A 913 -0.89 -24.81 13.23
CA LEU A 913 -0.82 -25.24 14.63
C LEU A 913 -2.21 -25.22 15.28
N TRP A 914 -2.96 -24.11 15.14
CA TRP A 914 -4.32 -23.97 15.67
C TRP A 914 -5.26 -25.04 15.12
N LEU A 915 -5.23 -25.27 13.80
CA LEU A 915 -6.05 -26.30 13.16
C LEU A 915 -5.69 -27.70 13.67
N ALA A 916 -4.40 -28.03 13.82
CA ALA A 916 -3.97 -29.31 14.35
C ALA A 916 -4.41 -29.52 15.81
N MET A 917 -4.38 -28.48 16.64
CA MET A 917 -4.87 -28.55 18.03
C MET A 917 -6.36 -28.87 18.08
N ILE A 918 -7.17 -28.25 17.22
CA ILE A 918 -8.62 -28.50 17.15
C ILE A 918 -8.89 -29.93 16.68
N LEU A 919 -8.26 -30.37 15.60
CA LEU A 919 -8.50 -31.69 15.01
C LEU A 919 -8.16 -32.86 15.94
N ARG A 920 -7.22 -32.66 16.85
CA ARG A 920 -6.82 -33.67 17.85
C ARG A 920 -7.66 -33.61 19.13
N ASN A 921 -8.61 -32.67 19.21
CA ASN A 921 -9.50 -32.56 20.36
C ASN A 921 -10.63 -33.59 20.28
N LYS A 922 -10.78 -34.39 21.35
CA LYS A 922 -11.78 -35.47 21.43
C LYS A 922 -13.22 -34.98 21.38
N ILE A 923 -13.48 -33.69 21.65
CA ILE A 923 -14.81 -33.10 21.61
C ILE A 923 -15.47 -33.19 20.22
N LEU A 924 -14.67 -33.32 19.15
CA LEU A 924 -15.18 -33.42 17.78
C LEU A 924 -15.74 -34.81 17.44
N LEU A 925 -15.43 -35.86 18.22
CA LEU A 925 -15.82 -37.24 17.90
C LEU A 925 -17.33 -37.48 17.98
N ASP A 926 -18.00 -36.77 18.89
CA ASP A 926 -19.43 -36.90 19.16
C ASP A 926 -20.31 -36.08 18.20
N LEU A 927 -19.68 -35.31 17.30
CA LEU A 927 -20.40 -34.43 16.37
C LEU A 927 -20.95 -35.19 15.16
N LYS A 928 -22.17 -34.84 14.77
CA LYS A 928 -22.75 -35.26 13.49
C LYS A 928 -21.97 -34.61 12.32
N PRO A 929 -21.97 -35.20 11.11
CA PRO A 929 -21.28 -34.63 9.95
C PRO A 929 -21.64 -33.16 9.66
N ALA A 930 -22.92 -32.77 9.80
CA ALA A 930 -23.36 -31.39 9.58
C ALA A 930 -22.85 -30.42 10.67
N GLN A 931 -22.82 -30.86 11.93
CA GLN A 931 -22.28 -30.09 13.04
C GLN A 931 -20.76 -29.93 12.93
N LEU A 932 -20.07 -31.00 12.50
CA LEU A 932 -18.64 -30.95 12.21
C LEU A 932 -18.32 -29.94 11.11
N ALA A 933 -19.11 -29.92 10.03
CA ALA A 933 -18.99 -28.92 8.98
C ALA A 933 -19.18 -27.49 9.50
N ALA A 934 -20.13 -27.28 10.42
CA ALA A 934 -20.37 -25.97 11.05
C ALA A 934 -19.16 -25.46 11.84
N ILE A 935 -18.50 -26.35 12.60
CA ILE A 935 -17.25 -26.04 13.31
C ILE A 935 -16.13 -25.72 12.32
N PHE A 936 -15.99 -26.47 11.22
CA PHE A 936 -14.95 -26.17 10.24
C PHE A 936 -15.22 -24.84 9.53
N GLY A 937 -16.49 -24.51 9.28
CA GLY A 937 -16.92 -23.23 8.73
C GLY A 937 -16.51 -22.03 9.60
N SER A 938 -16.48 -22.17 10.92
CA SER A 938 -16.02 -21.11 11.82
C SER A 938 -14.51 -20.91 11.83
N LEU A 939 -13.73 -21.87 11.33
CA LEU A 939 -12.27 -21.80 11.22
C LEU A 939 -11.79 -21.17 9.91
N VAL A 940 -12.66 -21.07 8.89
CA VAL A 940 -12.32 -20.61 7.53
C VAL A 940 -13.10 -19.37 7.09
N SER A 941 -13.79 -18.72 8.04
CA SER A 941 -14.64 -17.55 7.81
C SER A 941 -13.87 -16.24 7.64
N GLU A 942 -12.55 -16.26 7.80
CA GLU A 942 -11.71 -15.07 7.67
C GLU A 942 -11.83 -14.41 6.28
N GLY A 943 -12.03 -13.08 6.30
CA GLY A 943 -12.18 -12.26 5.10
C GLY A 943 -13.56 -12.28 4.44
N ILE A 944 -14.55 -13.00 4.99
CA ILE A 944 -15.95 -12.95 4.53
C ILE A 944 -16.59 -11.65 5.01
N LYS A 945 -17.27 -10.93 4.11
CA LYS A 945 -17.87 -9.63 4.42
C LYS A 945 -19.38 -9.71 4.25
N LEU A 946 -20.12 -9.23 5.25
CA LEU A 946 -21.56 -9.01 5.14
C LEU A 946 -21.85 -7.69 4.43
N ARG A 947 -22.90 -7.65 3.60
CA ARG A 947 -23.45 -6.38 3.12
C ARG A 947 -24.29 -5.75 4.24
N PRO A 948 -24.00 -4.52 4.69
CA PRO A 948 -24.89 -3.80 5.57
C PRO A 948 -26.13 -3.35 4.78
N TRP A 949 -27.22 -4.11 4.84
CA TRP A 949 -28.55 -3.71 4.36
C TRP A 949 -29.51 -3.52 5.54
N LYS A 950 -30.50 -2.62 5.37
CA LYS A 950 -31.53 -2.34 6.39
C LYS A 950 -32.47 -3.55 6.53
N ASN A 951 -32.53 -4.13 7.74
CA ASN A 951 -33.56 -5.07 8.24
C ASN A 951 -33.49 -6.58 7.90
N ASN A 952 -32.33 -7.22 7.68
CA ASN A 952 -32.29 -8.70 7.75
C ASN A 952 -31.53 -9.20 8.97
N SER A 953 -32.33 -9.59 9.95
CA SER A 953 -32.00 -10.40 11.11
C SER A 953 -31.91 -11.89 10.72
N TYR A 954 -30.86 -12.54 11.22
CA TYR A 954 -30.59 -13.98 11.29
C TYR A 954 -30.04 -14.67 10.03
N ILE A 955 -28.70 -14.72 10.05
CA ILE A 955 -27.93 -15.93 9.77
C ILE A 955 -28.62 -17.12 10.45
N TYR A 956 -28.84 -18.22 9.73
CA TYR A 956 -29.13 -19.53 10.31
C TYR A 956 -28.36 -19.72 11.62
N GLU A 957 -29.08 -19.86 12.74
CA GLU A 957 -28.43 -20.03 14.03
C GLU A 957 -27.81 -21.44 14.12
N PRO A 958 -26.56 -21.55 14.57
CA PRO A 958 -25.95 -22.86 14.81
C PRO A 958 -26.68 -23.61 15.91
N SER A 959 -26.65 -24.94 15.84
CA SER A 959 -27.21 -25.76 16.92
C SER A 959 -26.51 -25.49 18.26
N THR A 960 -27.22 -25.71 19.36
CA THR A 960 -26.68 -25.52 20.72
C THR A 960 -25.42 -26.36 20.96
N THR A 961 -25.35 -27.56 20.36
CA THR A 961 -24.15 -28.40 20.36
C THR A 961 -22.96 -27.69 19.72
N VAL A 962 -23.13 -27.08 18.55
CA VAL A 962 -22.07 -26.34 17.83
C VAL A 962 -21.61 -25.14 18.66
N MET A 963 -22.52 -24.36 19.22
CA MET A 963 -22.16 -23.22 20.08
C MET A 963 -21.37 -23.62 21.32
N ASN A 964 -21.77 -24.72 21.98
CA ASN A 964 -21.05 -25.21 23.14
C ASN A 964 -19.60 -25.62 22.79
N VAL A 965 -19.40 -26.26 21.64
CA VAL A 965 -18.06 -26.62 21.17
C VAL A 965 -17.25 -25.38 20.80
N ILE A 966 -17.84 -24.40 20.11
CA ILE A 966 -17.14 -23.14 19.77
C ILE A 966 -16.69 -22.40 21.03
N ASN A 967 -17.56 -22.28 22.04
CA ASN A 967 -17.21 -21.63 23.31
C ASN A 967 -16.06 -22.35 24.01
N PHE A 968 -16.07 -23.69 24.01
CA PHE A 968 -14.97 -24.48 24.56
C PHE A 968 -13.65 -24.30 23.79
N LEU A 969 -13.71 -24.22 22.45
CA LEU A 969 -12.53 -23.96 21.62
C LEU A 969 -12.00 -22.53 21.83
N ASP A 970 -12.84 -21.55 22.14
CA ASP A 970 -12.41 -20.17 22.37
C ASP A 970 -11.51 -20.01 23.63
N GLU A 971 -11.70 -20.85 24.65
CA GLU A 971 -10.78 -20.94 25.80
C GLU A 971 -9.39 -21.44 25.39
N GLN A 972 -9.34 -22.47 24.53
CA GLN A 972 -8.08 -22.99 23.99
C GLN A 972 -7.39 -21.98 23.06
N ARG A 973 -8.18 -21.27 22.25
CA ARG A 973 -7.71 -20.18 21.39
C ARG A 973 -7.06 -19.07 22.23
N SER A 974 -7.71 -18.66 23.32
CA SER A 974 -7.17 -17.64 24.23
C SER A 974 -5.83 -18.05 24.83
N SER A 975 -5.68 -19.33 25.18
CA SER A 975 -4.42 -19.89 25.70
C SER A 975 -3.30 -19.85 24.66
N LEU A 976 -3.61 -20.21 23.40
CA LEU A 976 -2.65 -20.12 22.30
C LEU A 976 -2.27 -18.67 22.00
N LEU A 977 -3.23 -17.75 22.00
CA LEU A 977 -2.96 -16.31 21.78
C LEU A 977 -2.03 -15.73 22.85
N GLN A 978 -2.23 -16.09 24.13
CA GLN A 978 -1.32 -15.70 25.22
C GLN A 978 0.09 -16.25 25.03
N LEU A 979 0.22 -17.52 24.59
CA LEU A 979 1.51 -18.12 24.27
C LEU A 979 2.20 -17.41 23.09
N GLN A 980 1.45 -17.05 22.06
CA GLN A 980 1.97 -16.27 20.94
C GLN A 980 2.44 -14.89 21.39
N GLU A 981 1.66 -14.19 22.22
CA GLU A 981 2.01 -12.88 22.76
C GLU A 981 3.28 -12.94 23.62
N LYS A 982 3.43 -13.97 24.47
CA LYS A 982 4.63 -14.23 25.29
C LYS A 982 5.91 -14.28 24.45
N HIS A 983 5.85 -14.87 23.25
CA HIS A 983 7.00 -14.98 22.34
C HIS A 983 7.04 -13.90 21.26
N GLY A 984 6.10 -12.96 21.26
CA GLY A 984 6.01 -11.86 20.29
C GLY A 984 5.58 -12.30 18.88
N VAL A 985 4.85 -13.41 18.76
CA VAL A 985 4.27 -13.93 17.51
C VAL A 985 2.86 -13.35 17.31
N LYS A 986 2.51 -12.98 16.08
CA LYS A 986 1.19 -12.43 15.72
C LYS A 986 0.59 -13.18 14.52
N ILE A 987 0.18 -14.42 14.74
CA ILE A 987 -0.52 -15.23 13.74
C ILE A 987 -2.00 -15.33 14.16
N PRO A 988 -2.95 -14.99 13.26
CA PRO A 988 -4.38 -15.03 13.59
C PRO A 988 -4.82 -16.46 13.94
N CYS A 989 -5.75 -16.56 14.89
CA CYS A 989 -6.44 -17.82 15.23
C CYS A 989 -7.92 -17.60 14.92
N CYS A 990 -8.36 -17.95 13.71
CA CYS A 990 -9.74 -17.77 13.29
C CYS A 990 -10.68 -18.72 14.05
N LEU A 991 -11.75 -18.16 14.61
CA LEU A 991 -12.86 -18.89 15.23
C LEU A 991 -14.05 -17.93 15.29
N ASP A 992 -14.93 -17.98 14.28
CA ASP A 992 -16.09 -17.09 14.19
C ASP A 992 -17.38 -17.89 13.95
N SER A 993 -18.28 -17.85 14.92
CA SER A 993 -19.56 -18.54 14.86
C SER A 993 -20.56 -17.90 13.90
N GLN A 994 -20.29 -16.68 13.41
CA GLN A 994 -21.24 -15.87 12.65
C GLN A 994 -21.84 -16.60 11.45
N PHE A 995 -21.12 -17.51 10.79
CA PHE A 995 -21.65 -18.24 9.61
C PHE A 995 -21.83 -19.74 9.84
N SER A 996 -21.58 -20.22 11.05
CA SER A 996 -21.57 -21.66 11.36
C SER A 996 -22.92 -22.34 11.11
N GLY A 997 -24.04 -21.73 11.51
CA GLY A 997 -25.36 -22.32 11.27
C GLY A 997 -25.77 -22.35 9.80
N MET A 998 -25.25 -21.45 8.95
CA MET A 998 -25.46 -21.54 7.50
C MET A 998 -24.76 -22.76 6.90
N VAL A 999 -23.54 -23.02 7.36
CA VAL A 999 -22.76 -24.19 6.94
C VAL A 999 -23.43 -25.47 7.44
N GLU A 1000 -23.95 -25.47 8.68
CA GLU A 1000 -24.73 -26.58 9.24
C GLU A 1000 -25.97 -26.87 8.39
N ALA A 1001 -26.72 -25.84 8.01
CA ALA A 1001 -27.91 -25.97 7.18
C ALA A 1001 -27.61 -26.54 5.79
N TRP A 1002 -26.54 -26.07 5.14
CA TRP A 1002 -26.08 -26.63 3.87
C TRP A 1002 -25.67 -28.09 3.99
N ALA A 1003 -24.88 -28.43 5.02
CA ALA A 1003 -24.46 -29.80 5.27
C ALA A 1003 -25.61 -30.73 5.71
N SER A 1004 -26.74 -30.16 6.16
CA SER A 1004 -27.97 -30.89 6.48
C SER A 1004 -28.85 -31.15 5.26
N GLY A 1005 -28.55 -30.56 4.11
CA GLY A 1005 -29.22 -30.85 2.83
C GLY A 1005 -30.13 -29.76 2.27
N LEU A 1006 -30.18 -28.56 2.85
CA LEU A 1006 -30.99 -27.45 2.31
C LEU A 1006 -30.55 -27.06 0.89
N THR A 1007 -31.48 -26.74 0.01
CA THR A 1007 -31.17 -26.34 -1.37
C THR A 1007 -30.52 -24.95 -1.41
N TRP A 1008 -29.79 -24.65 -2.50
CA TRP A 1008 -29.13 -23.35 -2.68
C TRP A 1008 -30.14 -22.20 -2.63
N ARG A 1009 -31.30 -22.39 -3.26
CA ARG A 1009 -32.39 -21.41 -3.29
C ARG A 1009 -32.95 -21.14 -1.90
N GLU A 1010 -33.17 -22.18 -1.09
CA GLU A 1010 -33.67 -22.03 0.28
C GLU A 1010 -32.69 -21.23 1.15
N ILE A 1011 -31.39 -21.52 1.05
CA ILE A 1011 -30.38 -20.77 1.82
C ILE A 1011 -30.30 -19.31 1.37
N MET A 1012 -30.40 -19.05 0.06
CA MET A 1012 -30.25 -17.69 -0.49
C MET A 1012 -31.48 -16.80 -0.28
N MET A 1013 -32.67 -17.33 -0.01
CA MET A 1013 -33.90 -16.53 0.17
C MET A 1013 -33.79 -15.53 1.33
N ASP A 1014 -33.17 -15.93 2.44
CA ASP A 1014 -33.03 -15.11 3.66
C ASP A 1014 -31.59 -14.63 3.91
N CYS A 1015 -30.67 -14.87 2.97
CA CYS A 1015 -29.25 -14.58 3.15
C CYS A 1015 -28.86 -13.13 2.80
N ALA A 1016 -28.18 -12.45 3.72
CA ALA A 1016 -27.58 -11.12 3.48
C ALA A 1016 -26.17 -11.18 2.85
N MET A 1017 -25.64 -12.38 2.59
CA MET A 1017 -24.31 -12.62 2.03
C MET A 1017 -24.34 -12.65 0.50
N ASP A 1018 -23.25 -12.25 -0.14
CA ASP A 1018 -23.08 -12.46 -1.57
C ASP A 1018 -22.99 -13.96 -1.89
N GLU A 1019 -23.66 -14.41 -2.96
CA GLU A 1019 -23.62 -15.80 -3.45
C GLU A 1019 -22.17 -16.34 -3.58
N GLY A 1020 -21.26 -15.52 -4.12
CA GLY A 1020 -19.85 -15.88 -4.28
C GLY A 1020 -19.06 -15.95 -2.97
N ASP A 1021 -19.49 -15.25 -1.92
CA ASP A 1021 -18.86 -15.33 -0.60
C ASP A 1021 -19.34 -16.57 0.15
N LEU A 1022 -20.64 -16.88 0.09
CA LEU A 1022 -21.19 -18.13 0.64
C LEU A 1022 -20.57 -19.33 -0.06
N ALA A 1023 -20.48 -19.30 -1.38
CA ALA A 1023 -19.83 -20.36 -2.14
C ALA A 1023 -18.35 -20.53 -1.76
N ARG A 1024 -17.63 -19.44 -1.51
CA ARG A 1024 -16.24 -19.48 -1.03
C ARG A 1024 -16.13 -20.07 0.37
N LEU A 1025 -17.02 -19.71 1.28
CA LEU A 1025 -17.09 -20.28 2.63
C LEU A 1025 -17.29 -21.78 2.56
N LEU A 1026 -18.35 -22.24 1.89
CA LEU A 1026 -18.68 -23.65 1.78
C LEU A 1026 -17.56 -24.43 1.11
N ARG A 1027 -16.94 -23.87 0.06
CA ARG A 1027 -15.79 -24.50 -0.62
C ARG A 1027 -14.57 -24.61 0.29
N ARG A 1028 -14.19 -23.54 1.01
CA ARG A 1028 -13.09 -23.59 1.99
C ARG A 1028 -13.34 -24.62 3.09
N THR A 1029 -14.58 -24.74 3.55
CA THR A 1029 -14.98 -25.77 4.53
C THR A 1029 -14.80 -27.17 3.95
N ILE A 1030 -15.26 -27.40 2.71
CA ILE A 1030 -15.08 -28.68 2.00
C ILE A 1030 -13.59 -29.00 1.84
N ASP A 1031 -12.78 -28.03 1.42
CA ASP A 1031 -11.34 -28.22 1.20
C ASP A 1031 -10.62 -28.55 2.51
N LEU A 1032 -10.99 -27.94 3.64
CA LEU A 1032 -10.44 -28.28 4.96
C LEU A 1032 -10.89 -29.67 5.42
N LEU A 1033 -12.18 -30.01 5.27
CA LEU A 1033 -12.71 -31.34 5.59
C LEU A 1033 -12.06 -32.44 4.74
N ALA A 1034 -11.80 -32.17 3.46
CA ALA A 1034 -11.17 -33.11 2.52
C ALA A 1034 -9.69 -33.37 2.81
N GLN A 1035 -9.05 -32.52 3.63
CA GLN A 1035 -7.68 -32.76 4.12
C GLN A 1035 -7.65 -33.76 5.27
N VAL A 1036 -8.64 -33.74 6.17
CA VAL A 1036 -8.68 -34.53 7.42
C VAL A 1036 -8.34 -36.01 7.22
N PRO A 1037 -8.87 -36.74 6.22
CA PRO A 1037 -8.58 -38.17 6.04
C PRO A 1037 -7.13 -38.47 5.61
N LYS A 1038 -6.40 -37.45 5.14
CA LYS A 1038 -5.01 -37.57 4.67
C LYS A 1038 -4.01 -37.18 5.75
N LEU A 1039 -4.47 -36.66 6.90
CA LEU A 1039 -3.61 -36.19 7.97
C LEU A 1039 -3.14 -37.36 8.86
N PRO A 1040 -1.88 -37.33 9.30
CA PRO A 1040 -1.39 -38.29 10.28
C PRO A 1040 -2.01 -38.04 11.66
N ASP A 1041 -2.13 -39.11 12.45
CA ASP A 1041 -2.56 -39.08 13.86
C ASP A 1041 -3.95 -38.43 14.12
N ILE A 1042 -4.90 -38.68 13.22
CA ILE A 1042 -6.31 -38.28 13.39
C ILE A 1042 -7.18 -39.52 13.64
N ASP A 1043 -8.15 -39.39 14.56
CA ASP A 1043 -9.08 -40.46 14.90
C ASP A 1043 -9.92 -40.94 13.68
N PRO A 1044 -10.04 -42.27 13.44
CA PRO A 1044 -10.78 -42.80 12.30
C PRO A 1044 -12.26 -42.39 12.24
N GLN A 1045 -12.92 -42.18 13.39
CA GLN A 1045 -14.30 -41.70 13.44
C GLN A 1045 -14.41 -40.28 12.91
N LEU A 1046 -13.46 -39.41 13.28
CA LEU A 1046 -13.40 -38.04 12.76
C LEU A 1046 -13.13 -38.03 11.26
N GLN A 1047 -12.22 -38.88 10.76
CA GLN A 1047 -11.95 -39.03 9.33
C GLN A 1047 -13.22 -39.45 8.56
N SER A 1048 -13.94 -40.45 9.07
CA SER A 1048 -15.20 -40.92 8.48
C SER A 1048 -16.27 -39.83 8.46
N ASN A 1049 -16.43 -39.08 9.55
CA ASN A 1049 -17.39 -37.96 9.61
C ASN A 1049 -16.99 -36.82 8.67
N ALA A 1050 -15.71 -36.52 8.53
CA ALA A 1050 -15.22 -35.50 7.60
C ALA A 1050 -15.44 -35.88 6.13
N VAL A 1051 -15.24 -37.15 5.76
CA VAL A 1051 -15.58 -37.66 4.41
C VAL A 1051 -17.08 -37.54 4.14
N LYS A 1052 -17.93 -37.95 5.10
CA LYS A 1052 -19.39 -37.82 4.96
C LYS A 1052 -19.80 -36.35 4.80
N ALA A 1053 -19.31 -35.47 5.66
CA ALA A 1053 -19.61 -34.04 5.62
C ALA A 1053 -19.20 -33.41 4.28
N SER A 1054 -17.94 -33.62 3.85
CA SER A 1054 -17.45 -33.10 2.58
C SER A 1054 -18.25 -33.63 1.39
N SER A 1055 -18.59 -34.92 1.35
CA SER A 1055 -19.38 -35.52 0.27
C SER A 1055 -20.81 -34.97 0.15
N VAL A 1056 -21.46 -34.64 1.29
CA VAL A 1056 -22.82 -34.07 1.30
C VAL A 1056 -22.81 -32.60 0.91
N MET A 1057 -21.75 -31.88 1.30
CA MET A 1057 -21.59 -30.47 0.96
C MET A 1057 -21.18 -30.23 -0.50
N ASP A 1058 -20.48 -31.19 -1.13
CA ASP A 1058 -20.00 -31.07 -2.51
C ASP A 1058 -21.09 -31.38 -3.54
N ARG A 1059 -22.05 -30.46 -3.66
CA ARG A 1059 -23.19 -30.52 -4.60
C ARG A 1059 -23.43 -29.17 -5.29
N PRO A 1060 -24.20 -29.13 -6.40
CA PRO A 1060 -24.44 -27.89 -7.15
C PRO A 1060 -25.05 -26.79 -6.27
N PRO A 1061 -24.64 -25.52 -6.44
CA PRO A 1061 -23.68 -25.01 -7.43
C PRO A 1061 -22.20 -25.08 -6.99
N ILE A 1062 -21.89 -25.65 -5.82
CA ILE A 1062 -20.52 -25.64 -5.24
C ILE A 1062 -19.58 -26.63 -5.93
N SER A 1063 -20.07 -27.84 -6.23
CA SER A 1063 -19.30 -28.87 -6.92
C SER A 1063 -18.88 -28.45 -8.33
N GLU A 1064 -19.67 -27.58 -8.97
CA GLU A 1064 -19.43 -27.08 -10.32
C GLU A 1064 -18.39 -25.94 -10.37
N LEU A 1065 -17.91 -25.47 -9.21
CA LEU A 1065 -16.88 -24.42 -9.13
C LEU A 1065 -15.46 -24.94 -9.38
N VAL A 1066 -15.29 -26.27 -9.38
CA VAL A 1066 -14.00 -26.96 -9.52
C VAL A 1066 -13.46 -26.89 -10.96
N GLY A 1067 -14.27 -26.42 -11.91
CA GLY A 1067 -13.91 -26.24 -13.32
C GLY A 1067 -14.56 -27.27 -14.21
#